data_AF-B4KYD7-F1
#
_entry.id   AF-B4KYD7-F1
#
_cell.length_a   1.000
_cell.length_b   1.000
_cell.length_c   1.000
_cell.angle_alpha   90.00
_cell.angle_beta   90.00
_cell.angle_gamma   90.00
#
_symmetry.space_group_name_H-M   'P 1'
#
loop_
_entity.id
_entity.type
_entity.pdbx_description
1 polymer ?
#
loop_
_entity_poly.entity_id
_entity_poly.type
_entity_poly.pdbx_seq_one_letter_code
_entity_poly.pdbx_strand_id
1 'polypeptide(L)'
;MSDLETRTRPSQDDSVRCKVCEATFNTLQDCLAHELLKHTIKPQKKLRKCLDAITKLFASEQIQCERRVLKATLAQAPAGQHLRAILTFYAGNCSELSACFSQVRDTLQKQLQGRVKVYPFGSLVTGLALKDSDIDLFLEQTDVSSNAISHRQLFNKIYNFLRRSECFQDVFAIRHARVPIIRCKHVYSGLSLDINMSSPNSTYNSRFVAELLGRDVRMRELFLFLKLWAKKLKIIGSGSMTSYCLITLIIFGLQQQRLLPSIKQLQARCPVVEVMGVNYAYSFQQVRPIPAGVTSLDLISDFFALYHKMNFERKLLSPYLGYALDIDTAFSVPGTFPEYEQQLQAMAKATGEQPEPFQSQRCVCVQDPFEMQHNVGQSISITNLCYLRECLVLAHQACCDKKLVAAPAKLYDYLIFGLAEQLLQSQRIEQGHPAKVRRQVSTREQQQDADKPKMEKTAQILVDAAPKSSTPAPKPAREAKPTKVPTTADMPTEPPAEPPAESPAESPAKSNDKSKERLSSTSSLDNGPVMSMHVHILKPTNNDLKSLRADLLSKKTNTEQTIFFYWAECYVDAIKDILVNIYGLTLKQIEPKEETPSMAAPQTLPQQYTWLINTSVDTWSARNFQRSTKQSFFAQQLQQTVEFIKTRPANANFVVNLNGRFSVIIGADYKELRLELQPMSSDALGLQRHSPLTKFFKSLKNMLCNYNFKEKVISMQYQR
;
A
#
# COMPACT_ATOMS: atom_id res chain seq x y z
N MET A 1 14.22 -23.95 -63.59
CA MET A 1 13.41 -22.87 -64.20
C MET A 1 11.98 -23.21 -63.81
N SER A 2 11.43 -22.48 -62.84
CA SER A 2 10.45 -21.39 -63.06
C SER A 2 9.08 -21.98 -63.48
N ASP A 3 7.98 -21.79 -62.73
CA ASP A 3 7.71 -20.78 -61.69
C ASP A 3 7.02 -21.34 -60.43
N LEU A 4 7.14 -20.60 -59.33
CA LEU A 4 6.60 -20.91 -58.01
C LEU A 4 5.87 -19.67 -57.45
N GLU A 5 4.62 -19.44 -57.85
CA GLU A 5 3.80 -18.44 -57.16
C GLU A 5 2.28 -18.71 -57.25
N THR A 6 1.53 -18.00 -56.40
CA THR A 6 0.05 -18.01 -56.27
C THR A 6 -0.62 -19.28 -55.71
N ARG A 7 -0.71 -19.35 -54.37
CA ARG A 7 -1.96 -19.79 -53.71
C ARG A 7 -2.17 -19.13 -52.34
N THR A 8 -3.25 -18.36 -52.26
CA THR A 8 -4.01 -17.94 -51.05
C THR A 8 -3.22 -17.43 -49.83
N ARG A 9 -3.24 -16.10 -49.64
CA ARG A 9 -2.99 -15.48 -48.33
C ARG A 9 -4.13 -15.82 -47.35
N PRO A 10 -3.86 -16.09 -46.07
CA PRO A 10 -4.85 -15.92 -45.00
C PRO A 10 -5.30 -14.45 -44.86
N SER A 11 -6.47 -14.24 -44.26
CA SER A 11 -7.08 -12.91 -44.08
C SER A 11 -6.37 -12.04 -43.01
N GLN A 12 -6.68 -10.74 -43.01
CA GLN A 12 -6.00 -9.73 -42.21
C GLN A 12 -6.40 -9.74 -40.73
N ASP A 13 -5.38 -9.69 -39.88
CA ASP A 13 -5.28 -8.76 -38.72
C ASP A 13 -6.45 -8.76 -37.69
N ASP A 14 -6.55 -9.83 -36.91
CA ASP A 14 -7.38 -9.93 -35.69
C ASP A 14 -6.87 -9.04 -34.51
N SER A 15 -6.04 -8.01 -34.76
CA SER A 15 -5.46 -7.20 -33.68
C SER A 15 -6.46 -6.18 -33.09
N VAL A 16 -6.72 -6.33 -31.79
CA VAL A 16 -7.64 -5.48 -31.05
C VAL A 16 -6.93 -4.18 -30.66
N ARG A 17 -7.33 -3.06 -31.26
CA ARG A 17 -6.82 -1.73 -30.92
C ARG A 17 -7.53 -1.11 -29.72
N CYS A 18 -6.76 -0.60 -28.77
CA CYS A 18 -7.24 0.21 -27.66
C CYS A 18 -7.86 1.51 -28.19
N LYS A 19 -9.17 1.71 -27.98
CA LYS A 19 -9.89 2.89 -28.49
C LYS A 19 -9.54 4.19 -27.75
N VAL A 20 -8.68 4.12 -26.71
CA VAL A 20 -8.22 5.27 -25.90
C VAL A 20 -6.84 5.78 -26.32
N CYS A 21 -6.00 4.96 -26.97
CA CYS A 21 -4.65 5.36 -27.39
C CYS A 21 -4.08 4.59 -28.61
N GLU A 22 -4.94 3.92 -29.36
CA GLU A 22 -4.69 3.23 -30.65
C GLU A 22 -3.69 2.05 -30.64
N ALA A 23 -3.03 1.79 -29.52
CA ALA A 23 -2.14 0.64 -29.33
C ALA A 23 -2.83 -0.70 -29.69
N THR A 24 -2.15 -1.52 -30.48
CA THR A 24 -2.59 -2.85 -30.94
C THR A 24 -2.29 -3.94 -29.92
N PHE A 25 -3.19 -4.92 -29.83
CA PHE A 25 -3.05 -6.10 -28.96
C PHE A 25 -3.51 -7.37 -29.67
N ASN A 26 -2.81 -8.48 -29.43
CA ASN A 26 -3.13 -9.78 -30.04
C ASN A 26 -4.42 -10.41 -29.49
N THR A 27 -4.96 -9.89 -28.38
CA THR A 27 -6.23 -10.34 -27.80
C THR A 27 -7.03 -9.19 -27.20
N LEU A 28 -8.37 -9.36 -27.16
CA LEU A 28 -9.26 -8.48 -26.39
C LEU A 28 -8.91 -8.51 -24.89
N GLN A 29 -8.39 -9.63 -24.37
CA GLN A 29 -7.97 -9.76 -22.99
C GLN A 29 -6.84 -8.79 -22.65
N ASP A 30 -5.87 -8.60 -23.54
CA ASP A 30 -4.71 -7.73 -23.33
C ASP A 30 -5.06 -6.26 -23.58
N CYS A 31 -5.90 -5.97 -24.58
CA CYS A 31 -6.46 -4.62 -24.77
C CYS A 31 -7.22 -4.14 -23.52
N LEU A 32 -8.13 -4.97 -22.98
CA LEU A 32 -8.85 -4.66 -21.74
C LEU A 32 -7.91 -4.63 -20.51
N ALA A 33 -6.81 -5.38 -20.50
CA ALA A 33 -5.79 -5.26 -19.45
C ALA A 33 -5.08 -3.89 -19.52
N HIS A 34 -4.69 -3.47 -20.72
CA HIS A 34 -4.05 -2.19 -20.98
C HIS A 34 -4.95 -1.02 -20.59
N GLU A 35 -6.23 -1.01 -21.01
CA GLU A 35 -7.18 0.03 -20.61
C GLU A 35 -7.33 0.09 -19.08
N LEU A 36 -7.46 -1.09 -18.42
CA LEU A 36 -7.51 -1.20 -16.96
C LEU A 36 -6.25 -0.69 -16.24
N LEU A 37 -5.07 -0.85 -16.82
CA LEU A 37 -3.78 -0.54 -16.18
C LEU A 37 -3.22 0.86 -16.52
N LYS A 38 -3.52 1.39 -17.71
CA LYS A 38 -2.99 2.69 -18.17
C LYS A 38 -4.01 3.83 -18.10
N HIS A 39 -5.30 3.56 -18.30
CA HIS A 39 -6.29 4.61 -18.55
C HIS A 39 -7.34 4.81 -17.44
N THR A 40 -7.59 3.84 -16.56
CA THR A 40 -8.69 3.93 -15.56
C THR A 40 -8.54 5.03 -14.51
N ILE A 41 -7.35 5.22 -13.93
CA ILE A 41 -6.99 6.36 -13.07
C ILE A 41 -5.50 6.64 -13.26
N LYS A 42 -5.14 7.88 -13.65
CA LYS A 42 -3.74 8.32 -13.81
C LYS A 42 -2.89 7.91 -12.59
N PRO A 43 -1.87 7.03 -12.73
CA PRO A 43 -1.04 6.58 -11.61
C PRO A 43 -0.40 7.73 -10.84
N GLN A 44 0.00 8.79 -11.57
CA GLN A 44 0.47 10.08 -11.03
C GLN A 44 -0.42 10.66 -9.91
N LYS A 45 -1.75 10.53 -9.97
CA LYS A 45 -2.65 11.08 -8.94
C LYS A 45 -2.67 10.23 -7.65
N LYS A 46 -2.37 8.93 -7.73
CA LYS A 46 -2.15 8.06 -6.55
C LYS A 46 -0.73 8.25 -5.99
N LEU A 47 0.27 8.31 -6.86
CA LEU A 47 1.66 8.60 -6.51
C LEU A 47 1.78 9.95 -5.79
N ARG A 48 1.18 11.03 -6.31
CA ARG A 48 1.16 12.35 -5.68
C ARG A 48 0.56 12.30 -4.27
N LYS A 49 -0.58 11.63 -4.07
CA LYS A 49 -1.18 11.46 -2.73
C LYS A 49 -0.26 10.70 -1.78
N CYS A 50 0.51 9.73 -2.27
CA CYS A 50 1.52 9.02 -1.48
C CYS A 50 2.66 9.96 -1.08
N LEU A 51 3.20 10.73 -2.03
CA LEU A 51 4.24 11.74 -1.79
C LEU A 51 3.78 12.85 -0.84
N ASP A 52 2.56 13.37 -0.99
CA ASP A 52 1.96 14.37 -0.10
C ASP A 52 1.86 13.83 1.35
N ALA A 53 1.51 12.56 1.52
CA ALA A 53 1.42 11.91 2.83
C ALA A 53 2.80 11.64 3.46
N ILE A 54 3.76 11.17 2.65
CA ILE A 54 5.14 10.93 3.09
C ILE A 54 5.81 12.26 3.47
N THR A 55 5.66 13.32 2.66
CA THR A 55 6.22 14.63 2.98
C THR A 55 5.63 15.22 4.26
N LYS A 56 4.32 15.05 4.50
CA LYS A 56 3.68 15.43 5.78
C LYS A 56 4.22 14.63 6.97
N LEU A 57 4.50 13.34 6.78
CA LEU A 57 5.13 12.51 7.81
C LEU A 57 6.56 12.99 8.12
N PHE A 58 7.38 13.26 7.10
CA PHE A 58 8.74 13.79 7.28
C PHE A 58 8.76 15.23 7.83
N ALA A 59 7.72 16.03 7.60
CA ALA A 59 7.53 17.34 8.21
C ALA A 59 7.00 17.28 9.66
N SER A 60 6.66 16.11 10.19
CA SER A 60 6.18 15.97 11.57
C SER A 60 7.26 16.32 12.60
N GLU A 61 6.85 16.90 13.73
CA GLU A 61 7.78 17.24 14.82
C GLU A 61 8.56 16.02 15.33
N GLN A 62 7.93 14.85 15.38
CA GLN A 62 8.58 13.60 15.79
C GLN A 62 9.80 13.27 14.91
N ILE A 63 9.65 13.31 13.58
CA ILE A 63 10.74 13.04 12.64
C ILE A 63 11.77 14.18 12.61
N GLN A 64 11.34 15.44 12.76
CA GLN A 64 12.28 16.57 12.82
C GLN A 64 13.01 16.67 14.17
N CYS A 65 12.47 16.13 15.26
CA CYS A 65 13.17 15.91 16.52
C CYS A 65 14.22 14.80 16.36
N GLU A 66 13.81 13.64 15.85
CA GLU A 66 14.70 12.51 15.58
C GLU A 66 15.88 12.89 14.67
N ARG A 67 15.62 13.62 13.58
CA ARG A 67 16.65 14.13 12.66
C ARG A 67 17.63 15.09 13.35
N ARG A 68 17.16 15.95 14.26
CA ARG A 68 18.03 16.83 15.07
C ARG A 68 18.93 16.01 16.00
N VAL A 69 18.40 15.00 16.68
CA VAL A 69 19.20 14.12 17.55
C VAL A 69 20.24 13.35 16.72
N LEU A 70 19.85 12.75 15.59
CA LEU A 70 20.81 12.03 14.74
C LEU A 70 21.91 12.97 14.19
N LYS A 71 21.58 14.22 13.85
CA LYS A 71 22.59 15.22 13.45
C LYS A 71 23.59 15.52 14.57
N ALA A 72 23.14 15.62 15.81
CA ALA A 72 24.03 15.78 16.96
C ALA A 72 24.93 14.54 17.17
N THR A 73 24.37 13.33 17.06
CA THR A 73 25.14 12.07 17.10
C THR A 73 26.17 11.98 15.98
N LEU A 74 25.81 12.39 14.75
CA LEU A 74 26.70 12.39 13.59
C LEU A 74 27.81 13.44 13.69
N ALA A 75 27.55 14.59 14.31
CA ALA A 75 28.57 15.62 14.55
C ALA A 75 29.62 15.21 15.60
N GLN A 76 29.30 14.22 16.44
CA GLN A 76 30.22 13.63 17.43
C GLN A 76 30.90 12.34 16.93
N ALA A 77 30.50 11.81 15.76
CA ALA A 77 31.05 10.58 15.23
C ALA A 77 32.46 10.83 14.62
N PRO A 78 33.46 9.97 14.91
CA PRO A 78 34.76 10.05 14.24
C PRO A 78 34.67 9.91 12.71
N ALA A 79 35.66 10.43 12.00
CA ALA A 79 35.79 10.25 10.55
C ALA A 79 35.70 8.75 10.17
N GLY A 80 34.98 8.45 9.10
CA GLY A 80 34.63 7.08 8.69
C GLY A 80 33.53 6.38 9.52
N GLN A 81 33.32 6.73 10.79
CA GLN A 81 32.41 6.00 11.69
C GLN A 81 30.93 6.42 11.61
N HIS A 82 30.59 7.44 10.82
CA HIS A 82 29.23 7.96 10.63
C HIS A 82 28.16 6.86 10.37
N LEU A 83 28.46 5.88 9.51
CA LEU A 83 27.55 4.78 9.22
C LEU A 83 27.31 3.92 10.47
N ARG A 84 28.38 3.55 11.19
CA ARG A 84 28.27 2.79 12.43
C ARG A 84 27.47 3.55 13.49
N ALA A 85 27.65 4.86 13.61
CA ALA A 85 26.88 5.70 14.53
C ALA A 85 25.36 5.67 14.22
N ILE A 86 24.98 5.75 12.95
CA ILE A 86 23.58 5.61 12.51
C ILE A 86 23.03 4.23 12.84
N LEU A 87 23.77 3.17 12.51
CA LEU A 87 23.33 1.80 12.74
C LEU A 87 23.18 1.50 14.24
N THR A 88 24.09 1.98 15.08
CA THR A 88 23.95 1.92 16.55
C THR A 88 22.76 2.74 17.06
N PHE A 89 22.50 3.93 16.49
CA PHE A 89 21.34 4.74 16.86
C PHE A 89 20.00 4.06 16.54
N TYR A 90 19.95 3.21 15.51
CA TYR A 90 18.71 2.56 15.03
C TYR A 90 18.55 1.07 15.35
N ALA A 91 19.61 0.40 15.79
CA ALA A 91 19.58 -1.01 16.15
C ALA A 91 18.54 -1.31 17.24
N GLY A 92 17.86 -2.45 17.09
CA GLY A 92 17.03 -3.04 18.15
C GLY A 92 17.90 -3.63 19.25
N ASN A 93 17.39 -3.62 20.49
CA ASN A 93 18.07 -4.21 21.64
C ASN A 93 18.04 -5.74 21.54
N CYS A 94 19.02 -6.31 20.85
CA CYS A 94 19.06 -7.74 20.52
C CYS A 94 19.05 -8.63 21.78
N SER A 95 19.60 -8.15 22.90
CA SER A 95 19.57 -8.83 24.20
C SER A 95 18.15 -8.91 24.78
N GLU A 96 17.39 -7.82 24.70
CA GLU A 96 15.99 -7.74 25.15
C GLU A 96 15.06 -8.56 24.27
N LEU A 97 15.22 -8.51 22.94
CA LEU A 97 14.50 -9.41 22.03
C LEU A 97 14.83 -10.89 22.31
N SER A 98 16.08 -11.22 22.63
CA SER A 98 16.50 -12.60 22.95
C SER A 98 15.97 -13.09 24.31
N ALA A 99 15.91 -12.20 25.30
CA ALA A 99 15.31 -12.49 26.61
C ALA A 99 13.79 -12.69 26.49
N CYS A 100 13.11 -11.79 25.77
CA CYS A 100 11.68 -11.92 25.47
C CYS A 100 11.37 -13.20 24.67
N PHE A 101 12.17 -13.51 23.64
CA PHE A 101 12.07 -14.78 22.91
C PHE A 101 12.18 -15.98 23.85
N SER A 102 13.17 -16.00 24.74
CA SER A 102 13.38 -17.11 25.68
C SER A 102 12.16 -17.30 26.61
N GLN A 103 11.65 -16.21 27.20
CA GLN A 103 10.45 -16.25 28.04
C GLN A 103 9.21 -16.77 27.29
N VAL A 104 8.99 -16.29 26.05
CA VAL A 104 7.83 -16.68 25.22
C VAL A 104 7.97 -18.14 24.74
N ARG A 105 9.16 -18.58 24.34
CA ARG A 105 9.50 -19.98 24.03
C ARG A 105 9.14 -20.88 25.20
N ASP A 106 9.68 -20.59 26.38
CA ASP A 106 9.53 -21.46 27.56
C ASP A 106 8.07 -21.51 28.02
N THR A 107 7.34 -20.39 27.94
CA THR A 107 5.89 -20.33 28.17
C THR A 107 5.12 -21.23 27.19
N LEU A 108 5.35 -21.09 25.88
CA LEU A 108 4.65 -21.85 24.84
C LEU A 108 4.96 -23.34 24.90
N GLN A 109 6.22 -23.73 25.09
CA GLN A 109 6.62 -25.14 25.19
C GLN A 109 6.08 -25.79 26.46
N LYS A 110 6.09 -25.10 27.62
CA LYS A 110 5.47 -25.60 28.86
C LYS A 110 3.96 -25.81 28.70
N GLN A 111 3.25 -24.84 28.11
CA GLN A 111 1.79 -24.89 27.93
C GLN A 111 1.33 -25.93 26.88
N LEU A 112 2.20 -26.27 25.93
CA LEU A 112 1.98 -27.41 25.01
C LEU A 112 2.65 -28.72 25.47
N GLN A 113 3.07 -28.84 26.73
CA GLN A 113 3.62 -30.08 27.31
C GLN A 113 4.81 -30.65 26.50
N GLY A 114 5.67 -29.78 25.96
CA GLY A 114 6.81 -30.16 25.13
C GLY A 114 6.48 -30.64 23.71
N ARG A 115 5.19 -30.74 23.32
CA ARG A 115 4.76 -31.25 21.99
C ARG A 115 5.07 -30.34 20.81
N VAL A 116 5.68 -29.19 21.06
CA VAL A 116 6.24 -28.31 20.03
C VAL A 116 7.65 -27.83 20.40
N LYS A 117 8.44 -27.53 19.38
CA LYS A 117 9.62 -26.68 19.47
C LYS A 117 9.28 -25.30 18.90
N VAL A 118 9.80 -24.25 19.53
CA VAL A 118 9.60 -22.86 19.12
C VAL A 118 10.95 -22.32 18.66
N TYR A 119 11.07 -22.06 17.36
CA TYR A 119 12.27 -21.50 16.75
C TYR A 119 12.06 -20.01 16.42
N PRO A 120 13.03 -19.13 16.70
CA PRO A 120 12.98 -17.76 16.23
C PRO A 120 13.35 -17.72 14.74
N PHE A 121 12.91 -16.69 14.02
CA PHE A 121 13.41 -16.37 12.69
C PHE A 121 13.52 -14.85 12.47
N GLY A 122 13.62 -14.43 11.21
CA GLY A 122 13.43 -13.05 10.77
C GLY A 122 14.41 -12.06 11.40
N SER A 123 13.89 -10.96 11.95
CA SER A 123 14.73 -9.82 12.34
C SER A 123 15.67 -10.13 13.52
N LEU A 124 15.28 -11.06 14.40
CA LEU A 124 16.08 -11.49 15.54
C LEU A 124 17.27 -12.36 15.10
N VAL A 125 17.00 -13.44 14.35
CA VAL A 125 18.04 -14.40 13.92
C VAL A 125 19.05 -13.78 12.95
N THR A 126 18.59 -12.91 12.03
CA THR A 126 19.47 -12.25 11.06
C THR A 126 20.34 -11.14 11.67
N GLY A 127 20.14 -10.77 12.94
CA GLY A 127 20.83 -9.63 13.56
C GLY A 127 20.51 -8.28 12.90
N LEU A 128 19.39 -8.20 12.16
CA LEU A 128 18.90 -7.02 11.45
C LEU A 128 17.74 -6.32 12.18
N ALA A 129 17.60 -6.53 13.50
CA ALA A 129 16.58 -5.88 14.30
C ALA A 129 16.78 -4.34 14.36
N LEU A 130 15.68 -3.61 14.20
CA LEU A 130 15.59 -2.18 14.50
C LEU A 130 14.79 -2.00 15.80
N LYS A 131 14.76 -0.81 16.40
CA LYS A 131 14.08 -0.56 17.70
C LYS A 131 12.65 -1.10 17.74
N ASP A 132 11.84 -0.76 16.74
CA ASP A 132 10.51 -1.31 16.51
C ASP A 132 10.57 -2.48 15.49
N SER A 133 11.22 -3.58 15.88
CA SER A 133 11.16 -4.87 15.19
C SER A 133 10.40 -5.91 16.02
N ASP A 134 9.47 -6.60 15.36
CA ASP A 134 8.70 -7.70 15.93
C ASP A 134 9.58 -8.96 16.10
N ILE A 135 9.14 -9.91 16.93
CA ILE A 135 9.78 -11.22 17.11
C ILE A 135 9.02 -12.27 16.29
N ASP A 136 9.67 -12.78 15.25
CA ASP A 136 9.15 -13.80 14.34
C ASP A 136 9.38 -15.22 14.91
N LEU A 137 8.32 -16.04 15.08
CA LEU A 137 8.38 -17.39 15.68
C LEU A 137 7.78 -18.49 14.78
N PHE A 138 8.48 -19.62 14.63
CA PHE A 138 7.97 -20.84 13.99
C PHE A 138 7.74 -21.93 15.04
N LEU A 139 6.55 -22.55 15.02
CA LEU A 139 6.18 -23.68 15.87
C LEU A 139 6.21 -24.98 15.06
N GLU A 140 7.17 -25.84 15.37
CA GLU A 140 7.31 -27.21 14.86
C GLU A 140 6.63 -28.18 15.82
N GLN A 141 5.78 -29.08 15.34
CA GLN A 141 5.21 -30.15 16.15
C GLN A 141 6.22 -31.30 16.30
N THR A 142 6.44 -31.77 17.53
CA THR A 142 7.36 -32.90 17.80
C THR A 142 6.68 -34.27 17.81
N ASP A 143 5.35 -34.29 17.84
CA ASP A 143 4.53 -35.50 17.79
C ASP A 143 4.48 -36.04 16.35
N VAL A 144 5.33 -37.03 16.07
CA VAL A 144 5.41 -37.76 14.78
C VAL A 144 4.47 -38.98 14.75
N SER A 145 3.66 -39.16 15.79
CA SER A 145 2.75 -40.29 15.97
C SER A 145 1.47 -40.14 15.12
N SER A 146 0.70 -41.22 14.96
CA SER A 146 -0.59 -41.21 14.26
C SER A 146 -1.67 -40.32 14.91
N ASN A 147 -1.40 -39.76 16.09
CA ASN A 147 -2.22 -38.75 16.77
C ASN A 147 -1.80 -37.30 16.45
N ALA A 148 -1.00 -37.09 15.39
CA ALA A 148 -0.54 -35.77 14.96
C ALA A 148 -1.71 -34.78 14.77
N ILE A 149 -1.70 -33.71 15.56
CA ILE A 149 -2.71 -32.66 15.51
C ILE A 149 -2.57 -31.88 14.19
N SER A 150 -3.66 -31.70 13.43
CA SER A 150 -3.59 -30.93 12.18
C SER A 150 -3.17 -29.48 12.42
N HIS A 151 -2.44 -28.86 11.48
CA HIS A 151 -2.01 -27.45 11.60
C HIS A 151 -3.18 -26.51 11.95
N ARG A 152 -4.38 -26.75 11.42
CA ARG A 152 -5.60 -25.98 11.74
C ARG A 152 -6.06 -26.14 13.20
N GLN A 153 -6.00 -27.35 13.75
CA GLN A 153 -6.31 -27.60 15.17
C GLN A 153 -5.22 -27.00 16.08
N LEU A 154 -3.94 -27.17 15.75
CA LEU A 154 -2.81 -26.63 16.51
C LEU A 154 -2.84 -25.09 16.53
N PHE A 155 -3.12 -24.46 15.38
CA PHE A 155 -3.34 -23.01 15.25
C PHE A 155 -4.50 -22.53 16.14
N ASN A 156 -5.65 -23.21 16.10
CA ASN A 156 -6.77 -22.86 16.98
C ASN A 156 -6.43 -23.04 18.47
N LYS A 157 -5.64 -24.08 18.83
CA LYS A 157 -5.19 -24.32 20.21
C LYS A 157 -4.27 -23.21 20.71
N ILE A 158 -3.27 -22.81 19.93
CA ILE A 158 -2.38 -21.68 20.25
C ILE A 158 -3.15 -20.36 20.30
N TYR A 159 -4.01 -20.08 19.32
CA TYR A 159 -4.82 -18.85 19.31
C TYR A 159 -5.70 -18.72 20.56
N ASN A 160 -6.37 -19.82 20.96
CA ASN A 160 -7.22 -19.85 22.15
C ASN A 160 -6.41 -19.79 23.45
N PHE A 161 -5.18 -20.33 23.48
CA PHE A 161 -4.26 -20.17 24.61
C PHE A 161 -3.83 -18.70 24.76
N LEU A 162 -3.32 -18.09 23.68
CA LEU A 162 -2.85 -16.71 23.68
C LEU A 162 -3.96 -15.73 24.08
N ARG A 163 -5.19 -15.92 23.61
CA ARG A 163 -6.35 -15.09 24.01
C ARG A 163 -6.81 -15.24 25.47
N ARG A 164 -6.30 -16.24 26.20
CA ARG A 164 -6.65 -16.52 27.62
C ARG A 164 -5.49 -16.28 28.57
N SER A 165 -4.30 -15.97 28.06
CA SER A 165 -3.09 -15.80 28.85
C SER A 165 -2.81 -14.32 29.06
N GLU A 166 -2.78 -13.89 30.32
CA GLU A 166 -2.49 -12.51 30.73
C GLU A 166 -1.11 -11.99 30.27
N CYS A 167 -0.22 -12.90 29.86
CA CYS A 167 1.07 -12.55 29.27
C CYS A 167 0.96 -11.95 27.86
N PHE A 168 -0.20 -12.05 27.19
CA PHE A 168 -0.39 -11.61 25.80
C PHE A 168 -1.64 -10.74 25.62
N GLN A 169 -1.46 -9.60 24.95
CA GLN A 169 -2.54 -8.71 24.50
C GLN A 169 -2.58 -8.66 22.97
N ASP A 170 -3.56 -7.94 22.42
CA ASP A 170 -3.68 -7.63 20.98
C ASP A 170 -3.57 -8.88 20.07
N VAL A 171 -4.22 -9.97 20.47
CA VAL A 171 -4.12 -11.28 19.80
C VAL A 171 -5.10 -11.37 18.61
N PHE A 172 -4.59 -11.49 17.39
CA PHE A 172 -5.39 -11.66 16.16
C PHE A 172 -4.80 -12.69 15.19
N ALA A 173 -5.70 -13.35 14.44
CA ALA A 173 -5.36 -14.44 13.51
C ALA A 173 -5.51 -14.01 12.05
N ILE A 174 -4.41 -14.07 11.29
CA ILE A 174 -4.37 -13.79 9.85
C ILE A 174 -4.43 -15.14 9.11
N ARG A 175 -5.65 -15.63 8.88
CA ARG A 175 -5.91 -17.00 8.40
C ARG A 175 -5.91 -17.20 6.88
N HIS A 176 -6.01 -16.11 6.11
CA HIS A 176 -6.18 -16.13 4.65
C HIS A 176 -4.92 -15.68 3.88
N ALA A 177 -3.75 -15.74 4.52
CA ALA A 177 -2.46 -15.52 3.88
C ALA A 177 -1.82 -16.88 3.51
N ARG A 178 -0.89 -16.88 2.54
CA ARG A 178 -0.12 -18.07 2.09
C ARG A 178 0.42 -18.90 3.26
N VAL A 179 0.95 -18.22 4.28
CA VAL A 179 1.30 -18.80 5.58
C VAL A 179 0.38 -18.17 6.61
N PRO A 180 -0.55 -18.94 7.22
CA PRO A 180 -1.37 -18.44 8.32
C PRO A 180 -0.52 -18.07 9.53
N ILE A 181 -0.75 -16.87 10.10
CA ILE A 181 -0.04 -16.41 11.30
C ILE A 181 -1.00 -15.93 12.39
N ILE A 182 -0.54 -16.00 13.64
CA ILE A 182 -1.16 -15.34 14.78
C ILE A 182 -0.23 -14.21 15.19
N ARG A 183 -0.72 -12.97 15.16
CA ARG A 183 -0.01 -11.82 15.74
C ARG A 183 -0.54 -11.57 17.14
N CYS A 184 0.35 -11.27 18.06
CA CYS A 184 0.02 -10.80 19.40
C CYS A 184 1.11 -9.86 19.92
N LYS A 185 0.94 -9.34 21.13
CA LYS A 185 1.94 -8.51 21.82
C LYS A 185 2.17 -9.04 23.22
N HIS A 186 3.42 -9.28 23.59
CA HIS A 186 3.79 -9.71 24.93
C HIS A 186 3.65 -8.53 25.90
N VAL A 187 2.88 -8.70 26.98
CA VAL A 187 2.48 -7.59 27.87
C VAL A 187 3.68 -7.01 28.60
N TYR A 188 4.57 -7.86 29.15
CA TYR A 188 5.67 -7.41 30.01
C TYR A 188 6.77 -6.64 29.27
N SER A 189 7.13 -7.06 28.05
CA SER A 189 8.16 -6.38 27.23
C SER A 189 7.58 -5.39 26.22
N GLY A 190 6.26 -5.39 26.02
CA GLY A 190 5.59 -4.58 25.00
C GLY A 190 5.88 -4.97 23.54
N LEU A 191 6.67 -6.02 23.29
CA LEU A 191 7.10 -6.44 21.95
C LEU A 191 6.00 -7.24 21.21
N SER A 192 5.83 -6.98 19.91
CA SER A 192 4.97 -7.77 19.03
C SER A 192 5.60 -9.12 18.67
N LEU A 193 4.75 -10.10 18.40
CA LEU A 193 5.07 -11.48 18.09
C LEU A 193 4.29 -11.95 16.86
N ASP A 194 4.99 -12.46 15.85
CA ASP A 194 4.38 -13.07 14.66
C ASP A 194 4.63 -14.58 14.66
N ILE A 195 3.56 -15.35 14.94
CA ILE A 195 3.63 -16.78 15.20
C ILE A 195 3.12 -17.55 13.97
N ASN A 196 4.03 -18.23 13.27
CA ASN A 196 3.82 -19.11 12.14
C ASN A 196 3.88 -20.59 12.59
N MET A 197 3.05 -21.44 11.98
CA MET A 197 2.87 -22.83 12.39
C MET A 197 2.74 -23.80 11.20
N SER A 198 3.12 -23.36 10.00
CA SER A 198 2.77 -24.03 8.74
C SER A 198 3.88 -24.08 7.70
N SER A 199 4.99 -23.37 7.89
CA SER A 199 6.13 -23.40 6.98
C SER A 199 7.44 -23.16 7.73
N PRO A 200 8.41 -24.09 7.66
CA PRO A 200 9.74 -23.89 8.22
C PRO A 200 10.62 -22.98 7.35
N ASN A 201 10.22 -22.69 6.11
CA ASN A 201 11.01 -21.99 5.08
C ASN A 201 11.62 -20.68 5.61
N SER A 202 10.87 -19.95 6.44
CA SER A 202 11.34 -18.70 7.04
C SER A 202 12.52 -18.88 8.01
N THR A 203 12.68 -20.04 8.66
CA THR A 203 13.85 -20.33 9.51
C THR A 203 15.08 -20.60 8.65
N TYR A 204 14.96 -21.40 7.59
CA TYR A 204 16.04 -21.67 6.63
C TYR A 204 16.53 -20.38 5.94
N ASN A 205 15.61 -19.56 5.43
CA ASN A 205 15.96 -18.31 4.76
C ASN A 205 16.59 -17.30 5.74
N SER A 206 16.14 -17.28 7.01
CA SER A 206 16.76 -16.45 8.06
C SER A 206 18.14 -16.95 8.48
N ARG A 207 18.35 -18.27 8.51
CA ARG A 207 19.66 -18.89 8.80
C ARG A 207 20.66 -18.58 7.69
N PHE A 208 20.28 -18.74 6.42
CA PHE A 208 21.13 -18.39 5.27
C PHE A 208 21.59 -16.92 5.33
N VAL A 209 20.67 -16.00 5.64
CA VAL A 209 21.00 -14.58 5.80
C VAL A 209 21.89 -14.35 7.03
N ALA A 210 21.61 -14.99 8.17
CA ALA A 210 22.45 -14.84 9.36
C ALA A 210 23.90 -15.33 9.14
N GLU A 211 24.07 -16.51 8.50
CA GLU A 211 25.38 -17.04 8.16
C GLU A 211 26.11 -16.17 7.11
N LEU A 212 25.39 -15.63 6.11
CA LEU A 212 25.95 -14.70 5.13
C LEU A 212 26.46 -13.41 5.80
N LEU A 213 25.65 -12.78 6.65
CA LEU A 213 26.00 -11.53 7.34
C LEU A 213 27.09 -11.71 8.40
N GLY A 214 27.31 -12.95 8.87
CA GLY A 214 28.44 -13.30 9.73
C GLY A 214 29.80 -13.33 9.03
N ARG A 215 29.85 -13.35 7.69
CA ARG A 215 31.12 -13.45 6.92
C ARG A 215 31.88 -12.14 6.82
N ASP A 216 31.18 -11.01 6.72
CA ASP A 216 31.80 -9.69 6.54
C ASP A 216 30.92 -8.59 7.16
N VAL A 217 31.52 -7.77 8.02
CA VAL A 217 30.83 -6.69 8.72
C VAL A 217 30.17 -5.69 7.75
N ARG A 218 30.76 -5.49 6.56
CA ARG A 218 30.23 -4.59 5.52
C ARG A 218 28.91 -5.09 4.94
N MET A 219 28.70 -6.42 4.89
CA MET A 219 27.40 -6.98 4.50
C MET A 219 26.33 -6.64 5.56
N ARG A 220 26.65 -6.79 6.85
CA ARG A 220 25.70 -6.42 7.93
C ARG A 220 25.36 -4.93 7.91
N GLU A 221 26.35 -4.07 7.65
CA GLU A 221 26.13 -2.63 7.52
C GLU A 221 25.27 -2.27 6.30
N LEU A 222 25.54 -2.86 5.13
CA LEU A 222 24.73 -2.71 3.91
C LEU A 222 23.27 -3.09 4.14
N PHE A 223 23.01 -4.31 4.66
CA PHE A 223 21.65 -4.83 4.83
C PHE A 223 20.87 -4.03 5.87
N LEU A 224 21.50 -3.64 6.98
CA LEU A 224 20.83 -2.88 8.03
C LEU A 224 20.59 -1.42 7.62
N PHE A 225 21.52 -0.80 6.88
CA PHE A 225 21.33 0.54 6.34
C PHE A 225 20.19 0.59 5.30
N LEU A 226 20.18 -0.33 4.33
CA LEU A 226 19.13 -0.35 3.31
C LEU A 226 17.75 -0.69 3.92
N LYS A 227 17.70 -1.57 4.93
CA LYS A 227 16.46 -1.84 5.72
C LYS A 227 15.98 -0.57 6.45
N LEU A 228 16.89 0.19 7.07
CA LEU A 228 16.57 1.46 7.73
C LEU A 228 16.05 2.50 6.72
N TRP A 229 16.80 2.74 5.63
CA TRP A 229 16.44 3.62 4.52
C TRP A 229 15.03 3.34 4.01
N ALA A 230 14.75 2.08 3.67
CA ALA A 230 13.45 1.67 3.17
C ALA A 230 12.32 1.79 4.21
N LYS A 231 12.59 1.54 5.50
CA LYS A 231 11.60 1.67 6.58
C LYS A 231 11.27 3.14 6.89
N LYS A 232 12.25 4.05 6.77
CA LYS A 232 12.07 5.49 6.94
C LYS A 232 11.24 6.08 5.79
N LEU A 233 11.63 5.78 4.54
CA LEU A 233 10.91 6.21 3.34
C LEU A 233 9.55 5.51 3.12
N LYS A 234 9.17 4.53 3.96
CA LYS A 234 7.94 3.72 3.78
C LYS A 234 7.90 2.92 2.48
N ILE A 235 9.08 2.64 1.90
CA ILE A 235 9.25 1.69 0.79
C ILE A 235 8.83 0.28 1.26
N ILE A 236 9.29 -0.14 2.44
CA ILE A 236 8.82 -1.37 3.10
C ILE A 236 7.70 -1.09 4.11
N GLY A 237 6.68 -1.95 4.12
CA GLY A 237 5.51 -1.82 4.99
C GLY A 237 4.28 -2.60 4.52
N SER A 238 3.18 -2.47 5.27
CA SER A 238 1.90 -3.12 4.92
C SER A 238 1.39 -2.62 3.56
N GLY A 239 1.02 -3.55 2.67
CA GLY A 239 0.62 -3.23 1.29
C GLY A 239 1.75 -2.72 0.39
N SER A 240 3.02 -3.01 0.74
CA SER A 240 4.20 -2.63 -0.04
C SER A 240 5.23 -3.77 -0.09
N MET A 241 6.47 -3.47 -0.49
CA MET A 241 7.62 -4.36 -0.39
C MET A 241 7.77 -4.89 1.05
N THR A 242 8.11 -6.18 1.19
CA THR A 242 8.44 -6.77 2.49
C THR A 242 9.92 -6.55 2.82
N SER A 243 10.28 -6.55 4.11
CA SER A 243 11.69 -6.55 4.55
C SER A 243 12.51 -7.66 3.89
N TYR A 244 11.86 -8.81 3.64
CA TYR A 244 12.49 -9.97 3.01
C TYR A 244 12.68 -9.81 1.49
N CYS A 245 11.73 -9.21 0.77
CA CYS A 245 11.91 -8.84 -0.64
C CYS A 245 13.10 -7.87 -0.82
N LEU A 246 13.28 -6.92 0.11
CA LEU A 246 14.46 -6.04 0.09
C LEU A 246 15.76 -6.82 0.32
N ILE A 247 15.80 -7.71 1.32
CA ILE A 247 16.94 -8.61 1.57
C ILE A 247 17.29 -9.42 0.31
N THR A 248 16.28 -9.95 -0.38
CA THR A 248 16.44 -10.72 -1.62
C THR A 248 17.01 -9.88 -2.77
N LEU A 249 16.60 -8.61 -2.90
CA LEU A 249 17.20 -7.66 -3.84
C LEU A 249 18.66 -7.34 -3.50
N ILE A 250 19.03 -7.24 -2.23
CA ILE A 250 20.43 -7.00 -1.83
C ILE A 250 21.31 -8.23 -2.13
N ILE A 251 20.80 -9.44 -1.89
CA ILE A 251 21.45 -10.70 -2.29
C ILE A 251 21.69 -10.73 -3.81
N PHE A 252 20.66 -10.41 -4.61
CA PHE A 252 20.78 -10.34 -6.07
C PHE A 252 21.79 -9.27 -6.53
N GLY A 253 21.83 -8.11 -5.85
CA GLY A 253 22.80 -7.05 -6.13
C GLY A 253 24.25 -7.48 -5.93
N LEU A 254 24.55 -8.14 -4.80
CA LEU A 254 25.87 -8.72 -4.53
C LEU A 254 26.25 -9.80 -5.56
N GLN A 255 25.27 -10.52 -6.12
CA GLN A 255 25.50 -11.48 -7.21
C GLN A 255 25.84 -10.78 -8.53
N GLN A 256 25.16 -9.68 -8.90
CA GLN A 256 25.52 -8.91 -10.10
C GLN A 256 26.93 -8.31 -9.98
N GLN A 257 27.33 -7.91 -8.78
CA GLN A 257 28.67 -7.42 -8.44
C GLN A 257 29.74 -8.54 -8.34
N ARG A 258 29.35 -9.82 -8.48
CA ARG A 258 30.20 -11.01 -8.31
C ARG A 258 30.83 -11.15 -6.91
N LEU A 259 30.27 -10.48 -5.90
CA LEU A 259 30.65 -10.60 -4.49
C LEU A 259 29.99 -11.79 -3.79
N LEU A 260 28.94 -12.36 -4.39
CA LEU A 260 28.24 -13.55 -3.92
C LEU A 260 27.93 -14.48 -5.12
N PRO A 261 28.14 -15.80 -5.03
CA PRO A 261 27.69 -16.75 -6.04
C PRO A 261 26.16 -16.89 -6.09
N SER A 262 25.64 -17.50 -7.16
CA SER A 262 24.21 -17.87 -7.24
C SER A 262 23.87 -19.00 -6.26
N ILE A 263 22.60 -19.14 -5.84
CA ILE A 263 22.25 -20.24 -4.91
C ILE A 263 22.50 -21.60 -5.57
N LYS A 264 22.26 -21.74 -6.88
CA LYS A 264 22.66 -22.92 -7.67
C LYS A 264 24.16 -23.24 -7.53
N GLN A 265 25.02 -22.24 -7.55
CA GLN A 265 26.47 -22.42 -7.34
C GLN A 265 26.82 -22.78 -5.89
N LEU A 266 26.13 -22.20 -4.90
CA LEU A 266 26.30 -22.55 -3.48
C LEU A 266 25.80 -23.97 -3.17
N GLN A 267 24.82 -24.48 -3.91
CA GLN A 267 24.25 -25.82 -3.79
C GLN A 267 25.08 -26.91 -4.47
N ALA A 268 25.78 -26.61 -5.56
CA ALA A 268 26.47 -27.58 -6.40
C ALA A 268 27.62 -28.37 -5.72
N ARG A 269 27.94 -28.09 -4.45
CA ARG A 269 29.07 -28.67 -3.71
C ARG A 269 28.72 -29.07 -2.25
N CYS A 270 27.45 -29.29 -1.96
CA CYS A 270 26.98 -29.80 -0.66
C CYS A 270 25.88 -30.87 -0.85
N PRO A 271 25.75 -31.83 0.08
CA PRO A 271 24.63 -32.77 0.07
C PRO A 271 23.28 -32.05 0.09
N VAL A 272 22.30 -32.58 -0.65
CA VAL A 272 20.94 -32.01 -0.71
C VAL A 272 20.27 -32.08 0.66
N VAL A 273 19.64 -30.98 1.07
CA VAL A 273 18.83 -30.88 2.29
C VAL A 273 17.43 -30.50 1.85
N GLU A 274 16.65 -31.49 1.45
CA GLU A 274 15.30 -31.29 0.91
C GLU A 274 14.26 -31.24 2.03
N VAL A 275 13.41 -30.21 1.99
CA VAL A 275 12.26 -30.06 2.89
C VAL A 275 11.05 -29.68 2.03
N MET A 276 10.02 -30.52 2.04
CA MET A 276 8.80 -30.35 1.22
C MET A 276 9.10 -30.14 -0.29
N GLY A 277 10.12 -30.82 -0.83
CA GLY A 277 10.55 -30.70 -2.23
C GLY A 277 11.44 -29.49 -2.55
N VAL A 278 11.81 -28.68 -1.55
CA VAL A 278 12.72 -27.53 -1.71
C VAL A 278 14.08 -27.85 -1.10
N ASN A 279 15.15 -27.72 -1.88
CA ASN A 279 16.53 -27.90 -1.40
C ASN A 279 17.01 -26.63 -0.68
N TYR A 280 17.32 -26.73 0.62
CA TYR A 280 17.86 -25.66 1.46
C TYR A 280 19.36 -25.79 1.75
N ALA A 281 20.07 -26.71 1.08
CA ALA A 281 21.52 -26.81 1.20
C ALA A 281 22.23 -25.57 0.63
N TYR A 282 23.42 -25.26 1.16
CA TYR A 282 24.37 -24.31 0.60
C TYR A 282 25.75 -24.51 1.28
N SER A 283 26.83 -24.10 0.62
CA SER A 283 28.15 -23.97 1.24
C SER A 283 28.81 -22.63 0.92
N PHE A 284 29.07 -21.83 1.96
CA PHE A 284 29.79 -20.57 1.82
C PHE A 284 31.33 -20.71 1.73
N GLN A 285 31.88 -21.92 1.78
CA GLN A 285 33.33 -22.17 1.82
C GLN A 285 34.11 -21.50 0.68
N GLN A 286 33.49 -21.37 -0.50
CA GLN A 286 34.13 -20.84 -1.72
C GLN A 286 33.71 -19.40 -2.05
N VAL A 287 32.94 -18.74 -1.17
CA VAL A 287 32.61 -17.31 -1.30
C VAL A 287 33.81 -16.47 -0.89
N ARG A 288 34.42 -15.82 -1.89
CA ARG A 288 35.56 -14.91 -1.70
C ARG A 288 35.18 -13.76 -0.73
N PRO A 289 36.09 -13.30 0.14
CA PRO A 289 35.87 -12.08 0.91
C PRO A 289 35.62 -10.88 0.00
N ILE A 290 34.88 -9.88 0.49
CA ILE A 290 34.73 -8.60 -0.22
C ILE A 290 36.12 -7.93 -0.29
N PRO A 291 36.58 -7.42 -1.45
CA PRO A 291 37.92 -6.83 -1.58
C PRO A 291 38.18 -5.71 -0.56
N ALA A 292 39.40 -5.61 -0.04
CA ALA A 292 39.72 -4.69 1.06
C ALA A 292 39.45 -3.20 0.74
N GLY A 293 39.57 -2.81 -0.54
CA GLY A 293 39.29 -1.44 -1.00
C GLY A 293 37.81 -1.08 -1.18
N VAL A 294 36.88 -2.04 -1.05
CA VAL A 294 35.43 -1.79 -1.17
C VAL A 294 34.85 -1.48 0.20
N THR A 295 34.33 -0.27 0.39
CA THR A 295 33.72 0.18 1.64
C THR A 295 32.23 -0.16 1.72
N SER A 296 31.64 -0.09 2.90
CA SER A 296 30.19 -0.20 3.09
C SER A 296 29.40 0.85 2.28
N LEU A 297 29.98 2.04 2.02
CA LEU A 297 29.34 3.09 1.23
C LEU A 297 29.35 2.74 -0.27
N ASP A 298 30.39 2.08 -0.78
CA ASP A 298 30.45 1.65 -2.17
C ASP A 298 29.36 0.59 -2.43
N LEU A 299 29.23 -0.41 -1.55
CA LEU A 299 28.16 -1.42 -1.62
C LEU A 299 26.75 -0.79 -1.62
N ILE A 300 26.52 0.24 -0.81
CA ILE A 300 25.25 1.00 -0.76
C ILE A 300 25.04 1.77 -2.07
N SER A 301 26.09 2.41 -2.59
CA SER A 301 26.06 3.20 -3.82
C SER A 301 25.81 2.31 -5.05
N ASP A 302 26.44 1.15 -5.11
CA ASP A 302 26.28 0.16 -6.17
C ASP A 302 24.90 -0.50 -6.16
N PHE A 303 24.27 -0.67 -4.99
CA PHE A 303 22.87 -1.09 -4.90
C PHE A 303 21.94 -0.07 -5.58
N PHE A 304 22.11 1.23 -5.29
CA PHE A 304 21.35 2.28 -5.98
C PHE A 304 21.71 2.39 -7.48
N ALA A 305 22.99 2.24 -7.83
CA ALA A 305 23.48 2.26 -9.21
C ALA A 305 22.94 1.09 -10.06
N LEU A 306 22.75 -0.10 -9.47
CA LEU A 306 22.07 -1.21 -10.12
C LEU A 306 20.57 -0.92 -10.30
N TYR A 307 19.89 -0.54 -9.22
CA TYR A 307 18.43 -0.58 -9.21
C TYR A 307 17.73 0.65 -9.82
N HIS A 308 18.35 1.83 -9.89
CA HIS A 308 17.74 2.99 -10.57
C HIS A 308 17.51 2.77 -12.07
N LYS A 309 18.25 1.85 -12.71
CA LYS A 309 18.11 1.45 -14.12
C LYS A 309 17.33 0.15 -14.34
N MET A 310 16.79 -0.47 -13.29
CA MET A 310 16.20 -1.80 -13.39
C MET A 310 14.80 -1.80 -14.03
N ASN A 311 14.62 -2.65 -15.04
CA ASN A 311 13.33 -2.91 -15.69
C ASN A 311 12.58 -4.04 -14.95
N PHE A 312 12.00 -3.68 -13.80
CA PHE A 312 11.25 -4.61 -12.93
C PHE A 312 10.00 -5.23 -13.59
N GLU A 313 9.44 -4.59 -14.61
CA GLU A 313 8.24 -5.07 -15.31
C GLU A 313 8.52 -6.19 -16.31
N ARG A 314 9.70 -6.21 -16.94
CA ARG A 314 10.08 -7.25 -17.92
C ARG A 314 11.11 -8.26 -17.42
N LYS A 315 11.71 -8.06 -16.25
CA LYS A 315 12.77 -8.94 -15.74
C LYS A 315 12.33 -9.72 -14.49
N LEU A 316 12.50 -11.04 -14.56
CA LEU A 316 12.54 -11.91 -13.41
C LEU A 316 13.94 -11.83 -12.80
N LEU A 317 14.05 -11.28 -11.59
CA LEU A 317 15.31 -11.27 -10.84
C LEU A 317 15.42 -12.60 -10.09
N SER A 318 16.32 -13.48 -10.52
CA SER A 318 16.55 -14.79 -9.91
C SER A 318 17.83 -14.80 -9.08
N PRO A 319 17.75 -14.86 -7.73
CA PRO A 319 18.93 -15.10 -6.89
C PRO A 319 19.43 -16.54 -7.00
N TYR A 320 18.54 -17.48 -7.38
CA TYR A 320 18.87 -18.88 -7.59
C TYR A 320 19.87 -19.06 -8.74
N LEU A 321 19.59 -18.43 -9.89
CA LEU A 321 20.46 -18.42 -11.05
C LEU A 321 21.58 -17.35 -10.96
N GLY A 322 21.34 -16.26 -10.21
CA GLY A 322 22.28 -15.15 -10.03
C GLY A 322 22.27 -14.13 -11.16
N TYR A 323 21.24 -14.12 -12.01
CA TYR A 323 21.06 -13.16 -13.11
C TYR A 323 19.57 -12.92 -13.41
N ALA A 324 19.29 -11.90 -14.23
CA ALA A 324 17.93 -11.53 -14.63
C ALA A 324 17.50 -12.29 -15.89
N LEU A 325 16.39 -13.04 -15.80
CA LEU A 325 15.70 -13.62 -16.95
C LEU A 325 14.68 -12.62 -17.53
N ASP A 326 14.28 -12.79 -18.79
CA ASP A 326 13.13 -12.07 -19.35
C ASP A 326 11.84 -12.79 -18.97
N ILE A 327 10.85 -12.05 -18.43
CA ILE A 327 9.63 -12.66 -17.89
C ILE A 327 8.76 -13.29 -18.98
N ASP A 328 8.86 -12.76 -20.21
CA ASP A 328 8.06 -13.20 -21.36
C ASP A 328 8.52 -14.57 -21.89
N THR A 329 9.75 -14.99 -21.59
CA THR A 329 10.32 -16.30 -22.01
C THR A 329 10.53 -17.28 -20.86
N ALA A 330 10.87 -16.82 -19.65
CA ALA A 330 11.30 -17.64 -18.52
C ALA A 330 10.34 -18.80 -18.14
N PHE A 331 9.04 -18.63 -18.38
CA PHE A 331 8.00 -19.60 -18.04
C PHE A 331 7.13 -20.03 -19.24
N SER A 332 7.37 -19.47 -20.43
CA SER A 332 6.50 -19.63 -21.60
C SER A 332 6.89 -20.81 -22.49
N VAL A 333 8.13 -21.28 -22.38
CA VAL A 333 8.68 -22.40 -23.17
C VAL A 333 9.25 -23.44 -22.20
N PRO A 334 8.68 -24.66 -22.12
CA PRO A 334 9.18 -25.73 -21.26
C PRO A 334 10.68 -26.02 -21.46
N GLY A 335 11.39 -26.30 -20.38
CA GLY A 335 12.84 -26.50 -20.39
C GLY A 335 13.68 -25.22 -20.42
N THR A 336 13.05 -24.03 -20.45
CA THR A 336 13.79 -22.74 -20.33
C THR A 336 14.29 -22.49 -18.90
N PHE A 337 13.58 -23.02 -17.89
CA PHE A 337 13.98 -22.97 -16.49
C PHE A 337 13.78 -24.36 -15.84
N PRO A 338 14.60 -25.36 -16.21
CA PRO A 338 14.35 -26.76 -15.86
C PRO A 338 14.47 -27.03 -14.36
N GLU A 339 15.25 -26.24 -13.61
CA GLU A 339 15.36 -26.40 -12.15
C GLU A 339 14.09 -25.95 -11.41
N TYR A 340 13.35 -24.97 -11.95
CA TYR A 340 12.03 -24.57 -11.46
C TYR A 340 10.99 -25.66 -11.73
N GLU A 341 11.00 -26.24 -12.93
CA GLU A 341 10.12 -27.35 -13.31
C GLU A 341 10.38 -28.60 -12.44
N GLN A 342 11.65 -28.94 -12.21
CA GLN A 342 12.06 -30.03 -11.32
C GLN A 342 11.66 -29.78 -9.87
N GLN A 343 11.82 -28.55 -9.36
CA GLN A 343 11.39 -28.21 -7.99
C GLN A 343 9.87 -28.32 -7.84
N LEU A 344 9.07 -27.86 -8.81
CA LEU A 344 7.61 -28.05 -8.78
C LEU A 344 7.22 -29.53 -8.71
N GLN A 345 7.89 -30.40 -9.47
CA GLN A 345 7.67 -31.85 -9.43
C GLN A 345 8.07 -32.48 -8.08
N ALA A 346 9.22 -32.08 -7.53
CA ALA A 346 9.67 -32.53 -6.21
C ALA A 346 8.71 -32.09 -5.10
N MET A 347 8.25 -30.83 -5.12
CA MET A 347 7.24 -30.31 -4.21
C MET A 347 5.93 -31.08 -4.31
N ALA A 348 5.37 -31.26 -5.52
CA ALA A 348 4.13 -31.99 -5.74
C ALA A 348 4.19 -33.44 -5.21
N LYS A 349 5.35 -34.10 -5.38
CA LYS A 349 5.63 -35.43 -4.84
C LYS A 349 5.75 -35.45 -3.32
N ALA A 350 6.32 -34.40 -2.72
CA ALA A 350 6.57 -34.31 -1.28
C ALA A 350 5.35 -33.85 -0.46
N THR A 351 4.43 -33.07 -1.04
CA THR A 351 3.20 -32.59 -0.38
C THR A 351 1.96 -33.39 -0.74
N GLY A 352 1.92 -34.02 -1.92
CA GLY A 352 0.70 -34.57 -2.51
C GLY A 352 -0.22 -33.50 -3.14
N GLU A 353 0.17 -32.22 -3.11
CA GLU A 353 -0.59 -31.09 -3.64
C GLU A 353 0.20 -30.38 -4.74
N GLN A 354 -0.46 -30.01 -5.85
CA GLN A 354 0.17 -29.24 -6.92
C GLN A 354 0.53 -27.82 -6.43
N PRO A 355 1.80 -27.39 -6.46
CA PRO A 355 2.19 -26.08 -5.96
C PRO A 355 1.63 -24.93 -6.81
N GLU A 356 1.41 -23.76 -6.20
CA GLU A 356 1.09 -22.55 -6.96
C GLU A 356 2.25 -22.19 -7.92
N PRO A 357 1.98 -21.95 -9.22
CA PRO A 357 3.00 -21.55 -10.19
C PRO A 357 3.49 -20.11 -9.92
N PHE A 358 4.67 -19.78 -10.45
CA PHE A 358 5.27 -18.46 -10.25
C PHE A 358 4.35 -17.33 -10.73
N GLN A 359 4.13 -16.34 -9.85
CA GLN A 359 3.26 -15.19 -10.13
C GLN A 359 3.97 -14.16 -11.04
N SER A 360 4.11 -14.50 -12.32
CA SER A 360 4.70 -13.66 -13.39
C SER A 360 3.86 -12.43 -13.72
N GLN A 361 2.54 -12.48 -13.50
CA GLN A 361 1.57 -11.40 -13.77
C GLN A 361 1.64 -10.23 -12.75
N ARG A 362 2.81 -9.96 -12.17
CA ARG A 362 3.06 -8.92 -11.16
C ARG A 362 4.03 -7.88 -11.72
N CYS A 363 3.82 -6.59 -11.43
CA CYS A 363 4.71 -5.53 -11.92
C CYS A 363 6.12 -5.54 -11.30
N VAL A 364 6.40 -6.43 -10.36
CA VAL A 364 7.74 -6.76 -9.87
C VAL A 364 7.84 -8.28 -9.74
N CYS A 365 8.83 -8.87 -10.41
CA CYS A 365 9.12 -10.31 -10.36
C CYS A 365 10.50 -10.54 -9.73
N VAL A 366 10.52 -10.93 -8.46
CA VAL A 366 11.73 -11.29 -7.72
C VAL A 366 11.52 -12.69 -7.17
N GLN A 367 12.37 -13.63 -7.56
CA GLN A 367 12.31 -15.01 -7.09
C GLN A 367 12.85 -15.11 -5.67
N ASP A 368 12.25 -15.98 -4.84
CA ASP A 368 12.91 -16.40 -3.59
C ASP A 368 14.24 -17.13 -3.93
N PRO A 369 15.28 -17.04 -3.08
CA PRO A 369 16.55 -17.71 -3.32
C PRO A 369 16.46 -19.26 -3.34
N PHE A 370 15.46 -19.85 -2.68
CA PHE A 370 15.27 -21.30 -2.55
C PHE A 370 13.92 -21.78 -3.11
N GLU A 371 12.82 -21.08 -2.81
CA GLU A 371 11.46 -21.37 -3.32
C GLU A 371 11.25 -20.78 -4.72
N MET A 372 11.67 -21.48 -5.77
CA MET A 372 11.69 -20.96 -7.14
C MET A 372 10.32 -20.54 -7.70
N GLN A 373 9.23 -21.07 -7.15
CA GLN A 373 7.85 -20.70 -7.47
C GLN A 373 7.34 -19.47 -6.70
N HIS A 374 8.06 -18.99 -5.68
CA HIS A 374 7.64 -17.85 -4.88
C HIS A 374 8.16 -16.51 -5.43
N ASN A 375 7.23 -15.64 -5.86
CA ASN A 375 7.54 -14.23 -6.15
C ASN A 375 7.51 -13.40 -4.85
N VAL A 376 8.66 -13.09 -4.26
CA VAL A 376 8.75 -12.26 -3.04
C VAL A 376 8.33 -10.80 -3.28
N GLY A 377 8.33 -10.35 -4.55
CA GLY A 377 7.87 -9.03 -4.98
C GLY A 377 6.35 -8.89 -5.15
N GLN A 378 5.56 -9.97 -4.97
CA GLN A 378 4.12 -10.01 -5.26
C GLN A 378 3.26 -8.91 -4.61
N SER A 379 3.68 -8.35 -3.46
CA SER A 379 2.95 -7.32 -2.73
C SER A 379 3.20 -5.88 -3.20
N ILE A 380 4.16 -5.67 -4.11
CA ILE A 380 4.52 -4.34 -4.58
C ILE A 380 3.49 -3.86 -5.61
N SER A 381 2.76 -2.80 -5.27
CA SER A 381 1.86 -2.14 -6.22
C SER A 381 2.64 -1.32 -7.26
N ILE A 382 2.07 -1.12 -8.45
CA ILE A 382 2.66 -0.24 -9.49
C ILE A 382 2.92 1.19 -8.98
N THR A 383 2.09 1.70 -8.05
CA THR A 383 2.32 3.02 -7.43
C THR A 383 3.55 3.01 -6.52
N ASN A 384 3.79 1.90 -5.82
CA ASN A 384 4.93 1.74 -4.92
C ASN A 384 6.22 1.46 -5.73
N LEU A 385 6.12 0.80 -6.89
CA LEU A 385 7.23 0.66 -7.84
C LEU A 385 7.66 2.02 -8.42
N CYS A 386 6.70 2.87 -8.83
CA CYS A 386 7.02 4.24 -9.24
C CYS A 386 7.71 5.00 -8.09
N TYR A 387 7.16 4.95 -6.88
CA TYR A 387 7.77 5.60 -5.71
C TYR A 387 9.19 5.10 -5.41
N LEU A 388 9.41 3.79 -5.47
CA LEU A 388 10.72 3.16 -5.30
C LEU A 388 11.72 3.68 -6.35
N ARG A 389 11.32 3.80 -7.63
CA ARG A 389 12.20 4.35 -8.68
C ARG A 389 12.66 5.77 -8.38
N GLU A 390 11.76 6.67 -8.01
CA GLU A 390 12.12 8.05 -7.66
C GLU A 390 13.14 8.08 -6.50
N CYS A 391 12.92 7.24 -5.47
CA CYS A 391 13.85 7.11 -4.34
C CYS A 391 15.22 6.57 -4.76
N LEU A 392 15.27 5.57 -5.65
CA LEU A 392 16.51 4.98 -6.17
C LEU A 392 17.29 5.96 -7.04
N VAL A 393 16.61 6.73 -7.90
CA VAL A 393 17.24 7.74 -8.77
C VAL A 393 17.90 8.84 -7.94
N LEU A 394 17.16 9.43 -6.99
CA LEU A 394 17.69 10.47 -6.11
C LEU A 394 18.79 9.94 -5.16
N ALA A 395 18.67 8.71 -4.66
CA ALA A 395 19.70 8.08 -3.84
C ALA A 395 21.00 7.84 -4.64
N HIS A 396 20.90 7.35 -5.88
CA HIS A 396 22.04 7.20 -6.78
C HIS A 396 22.69 8.55 -7.09
N GLN A 397 21.91 9.58 -7.41
CA GLN A 397 22.42 10.94 -7.67
C GLN A 397 23.21 11.49 -6.47
N ALA A 398 22.72 11.30 -5.24
CA ALA A 398 23.41 11.73 -4.03
C ALA A 398 24.73 10.98 -3.78
N CYS A 399 24.78 9.68 -4.08
CA CYS A 399 26.02 8.90 -4.04
C CYS A 399 27.02 9.28 -5.16
N CYS A 400 26.57 9.96 -6.23
CA CYS A 400 27.44 10.49 -7.27
C CYS A 400 27.88 11.96 -7.04
N ASP A 401 27.25 12.71 -6.14
CA ASP A 401 27.69 14.06 -5.81
C ASP A 401 28.96 14.04 -4.94
N LYS A 402 30.08 14.40 -5.55
CA LYS A 402 31.39 14.54 -4.89
C LYS A 402 31.35 15.40 -3.63
N LYS A 403 30.46 16.41 -3.54
CA LYS A 403 30.30 17.27 -2.35
C LYS A 403 29.58 16.57 -1.19
N LEU A 404 28.66 15.66 -1.48
CA LEU A 404 27.98 14.85 -0.47
C LEU A 404 28.86 13.67 -0.04
N VAL A 405 29.52 12.98 -0.99
CA VAL A 405 30.46 11.90 -0.70
C VAL A 405 31.64 12.38 0.16
N ALA A 406 32.18 13.57 -0.10
CA ALA A 406 33.20 14.20 0.74
C ALA A 406 32.70 14.65 2.13
N ALA A 407 31.39 14.58 2.41
CA ALA A 407 30.79 14.94 3.69
C ALA A 407 29.79 13.86 4.17
N PRO A 408 30.24 12.66 4.60
CA PRO A 408 29.38 11.51 4.86
C PRO A 408 28.20 11.77 5.81
N ALA A 409 28.36 12.61 6.84
CA ALA A 409 27.25 13.03 7.72
C ALA A 409 26.09 13.68 6.94
N LYS A 410 26.38 14.49 5.91
CA LYS A 410 25.38 15.14 5.05
C LYS A 410 24.78 14.15 4.06
N LEU A 411 25.58 13.26 3.47
CA LEU A 411 25.09 12.20 2.58
C LEU A 411 24.10 11.28 3.29
N TYR A 412 24.42 10.81 4.49
CA TYR A 412 23.51 9.93 5.23
C TYR A 412 22.26 10.65 5.76
N ASP A 413 22.34 11.93 6.17
CA ASP A 413 21.13 12.73 6.47
C ASP A 413 20.24 12.90 5.24
N TYR A 414 20.84 13.14 4.07
CA TYR A 414 20.12 13.24 2.81
C TYR A 414 19.43 11.93 2.45
N LEU A 415 20.16 10.80 2.50
CA LEU A 415 19.61 9.48 2.18
C LEU A 415 18.49 9.04 3.14
N ILE A 416 18.55 9.41 4.42
CA ILE A 416 17.52 9.01 5.40
C ILE A 416 16.33 9.98 5.44
N PHE A 417 16.54 11.29 5.25
CA PHE A 417 15.51 12.32 5.41
C PHE A 417 15.37 13.29 4.23
N GLY A 418 16.47 13.73 3.62
CA GLY A 418 16.46 14.72 2.53
C GLY A 418 15.76 14.26 1.24
N LEU A 419 15.77 12.96 0.95
CA LEU A 419 15.04 12.38 -0.20
C LEU A 419 13.55 12.75 -0.22
N ALA A 420 12.87 12.71 0.93
CA ALA A 420 11.45 13.05 1.04
C ALA A 420 11.15 14.52 0.71
N GLU A 421 12.11 15.43 0.97
CA GLU A 421 12.00 16.85 0.68
C GLU A 421 12.21 17.15 -0.81
N GLN A 422 13.16 16.45 -1.45
CA GLN A 422 13.49 16.61 -2.87
C GLN A 422 12.41 16.07 -3.80
N LEU A 423 11.79 14.94 -3.46
CA LEU A 423 10.66 14.37 -4.21
C LEU A 423 9.51 15.37 -4.41
N LEU A 424 9.23 16.23 -3.42
CA LEU A 424 8.21 17.27 -3.53
C LEU A 424 8.68 18.47 -4.37
N GLN A 425 9.99 18.75 -4.41
CA GLN A 425 10.55 19.85 -5.20
C GLN A 425 10.52 19.53 -6.69
N SER A 426 10.94 18.33 -7.09
CA SER A 426 10.91 17.88 -8.49
C SER A 426 9.50 17.98 -9.10
N GLN A 427 8.46 17.48 -8.41
CA GLN A 427 7.09 17.54 -8.92
C GLN A 427 6.49 18.96 -8.95
N ARG A 428 7.06 19.95 -8.24
CA ARG A 428 6.68 21.36 -8.41
C ARG A 428 7.27 21.96 -9.68
N ILE A 429 8.47 21.53 -10.07
CA ILE A 429 9.16 21.99 -11.27
C ILE A 429 8.48 21.40 -12.53
N GLU A 430 8.17 20.10 -12.55
CA GLU A 430 7.46 19.44 -13.66
C GLU A 430 6.07 20.03 -13.96
N GLN A 431 5.45 20.71 -12.98
CA GLN A 431 4.12 21.31 -13.13
C GLN A 431 4.17 22.80 -13.50
N GLY A 432 5.37 23.39 -13.60
CA GLY A 432 5.57 24.70 -14.19
C GLY A 432 5.92 24.58 -15.67
N HIS A 433 5.10 25.17 -16.54
CA HIS A 433 5.63 25.68 -17.81
C HIS A 433 6.79 26.65 -17.51
N PRO A 434 7.81 26.74 -18.38
CA PRO A 434 9.07 27.41 -18.05
C PRO A 434 8.83 28.85 -17.60
N ALA A 435 9.07 29.10 -16.31
CA ALA A 435 8.92 30.41 -15.71
C ALA A 435 9.84 31.39 -16.45
N LYS A 436 9.25 32.47 -16.96
CA LYS A 436 9.88 33.44 -17.87
C LYS A 436 11.33 33.72 -17.48
N VAL A 437 12.24 33.58 -18.45
CA VAL A 437 13.63 34.08 -18.35
C VAL A 437 13.57 35.50 -17.80
N ARG A 438 14.07 35.68 -16.57
CA ARG A 438 14.16 37.02 -15.97
C ARG A 438 15.25 37.78 -16.72
N ARG A 439 14.84 38.49 -17.77
CA ARG A 439 15.66 39.52 -18.42
C ARG A 439 16.10 40.52 -17.34
N GLN A 440 17.31 40.34 -16.81
CA GLN A 440 18.06 41.49 -16.34
C GLN A 440 18.41 42.28 -17.59
N VAL A 441 17.73 43.42 -17.74
CA VAL A 441 17.99 44.36 -18.83
C VAL A 441 19.41 44.87 -18.67
N SER A 442 20.18 44.84 -19.75
CA SER A 442 21.52 45.39 -19.80
C SER A 442 21.47 46.92 -19.82
N THR A 443 21.77 47.56 -18.71
CA THR A 443 22.42 48.88 -18.72
C THR A 443 23.93 48.65 -18.80
N ARG A 444 24.45 48.64 -20.04
CA ARG A 444 25.87 48.93 -20.31
C ARG A 444 26.06 50.43 -20.21
N GLU A 445 27.23 50.85 -19.71
CA GLU A 445 27.90 52.16 -19.77
C GLU A 445 28.50 52.50 -18.39
N GLN A 446 29.77 52.92 -18.23
CA GLN A 446 30.99 52.83 -19.07
C GLN A 446 32.17 52.59 -18.10
N GLN A 447 33.24 51.89 -18.52
CA GLN A 447 34.49 51.92 -17.77
C GLN A 447 35.74 51.59 -18.62
N GLN A 448 36.32 52.67 -19.14
CA GLN A 448 37.76 52.89 -19.34
C GLN A 448 38.08 54.17 -18.51
N ASP A 449 39.28 54.48 -18.03
CA ASP A 449 40.60 53.89 -18.32
C ASP A 449 41.58 54.02 -17.10
N ALA A 450 42.85 53.74 -17.36
CA ALA A 450 44.09 53.68 -16.56
C ALA A 450 44.38 54.51 -15.27
N ASP A 451 45.37 53.97 -14.54
CA ASP A 451 46.50 54.60 -13.79
C ASP A 451 46.38 55.29 -12.38
N LYS A 452 46.89 54.54 -11.38
CA LYS A 452 48.08 54.88 -10.52
C LYS A 452 47.99 55.94 -9.38
N PRO A 453 49.02 56.06 -8.47
CA PRO A 453 48.75 55.87 -7.02
C PRO A 453 49.35 56.94 -6.06
N LYS A 454 49.45 56.61 -4.74
CA LYS A 454 49.94 57.38 -3.56
C LYS A 454 48.87 58.28 -2.90
N MET A 455 48.90 58.67 -1.62
CA MET A 455 49.79 58.50 -0.44
C MET A 455 48.89 58.17 0.79
N GLU A 456 49.21 57.29 1.74
CA GLU A 456 50.16 57.42 2.86
C GLU A 456 49.81 58.52 3.92
N LYS A 457 49.50 58.11 5.16
CA LYS A 457 49.90 58.81 6.40
C LYS A 457 49.75 57.97 7.68
N THR A 458 50.54 58.32 8.70
CA THR A 458 50.96 57.45 9.82
C THR A 458 50.43 57.89 11.19
N ALA A 459 50.04 56.93 12.03
CA ALA A 459 50.11 56.96 13.51
C ALA A 459 49.69 55.55 14.04
N GLN A 460 50.42 54.71 14.79
CA GLN A 460 51.69 54.74 15.54
C GLN A 460 51.53 54.69 17.08
N ILE A 461 51.51 53.45 17.59
CA ILE A 461 52.07 52.95 18.87
C ILE A 461 51.55 53.53 20.19
N LEU A 462 51.00 52.64 21.03
CA LEU A 462 51.44 52.47 22.42
C LEU A 462 51.13 51.04 22.90
N VAL A 463 51.97 50.53 23.80
CA VAL A 463 51.90 49.20 24.42
C VAL A 463 52.27 49.38 25.88
N ASP A 464 51.52 48.82 26.82
CA ASP A 464 52.13 48.40 28.09
C ASP A 464 51.31 47.45 28.98
N ALA A 465 52.04 46.75 29.84
CA ALA A 465 51.70 46.15 31.14
C ALA A 465 50.51 45.15 31.32
N ALA A 466 50.72 44.24 32.28
CA ALA A 466 49.78 43.24 32.79
C ALA A 466 49.81 43.23 34.35
N PRO A 467 49.42 42.16 35.07
CA PRO A 467 48.04 41.76 35.37
C PRO A 467 47.70 41.73 36.88
N LYS A 468 46.41 41.74 37.24
CA LYS A 468 45.78 41.30 38.53
C LYS A 468 44.26 41.64 38.51
N SER A 469 43.36 41.07 39.32
CA SER A 469 43.27 39.73 39.95
C SER A 469 41.96 39.62 40.77
N SER A 470 41.10 38.62 40.52
CA SER A 470 40.18 38.06 41.54
C SER A 470 39.48 36.79 41.06
N THR A 471 39.43 35.78 41.93
CA THR A 471 38.50 34.64 41.88
C THR A 471 37.47 34.80 43.02
N PRO A 472 36.42 33.96 43.07
CA PRO A 472 36.53 32.77 43.92
C PRO A 472 36.00 31.47 43.25
N ALA A 473 36.23 30.35 43.93
CA ALA A 473 35.85 28.98 43.53
C ALA A 473 35.51 28.14 44.82
N PRO A 474 35.47 26.79 44.82
CA PRO A 474 34.32 25.98 44.38
C PRO A 474 33.93 24.82 45.34
N LYS A 475 33.01 23.92 44.90
CA LYS A 475 32.79 22.52 45.38
C LYS A 475 32.03 22.38 46.74
N PRO A 476 31.57 21.17 47.18
CA PRO A 476 31.92 19.78 46.77
C PRO A 476 30.75 18.77 46.53
N ALA A 477 31.09 17.47 46.46
CA ALA A 477 30.20 16.27 46.46
C ALA A 477 30.06 15.68 47.90
N ARG A 478 29.52 14.49 48.25
CA ARG A 478 29.50 13.13 47.62
C ARG A 478 28.60 12.13 48.44
N GLU A 479 28.48 10.87 47.99
CA GLU A 479 28.16 9.63 48.78
C GLU A 479 26.71 9.25 49.20
N ALA A 480 26.51 8.03 49.76
CA ALA A 480 25.24 7.25 49.68
C ALA A 480 25.02 6.09 50.71
N LYS A 481 23.75 5.57 50.79
CA LYS A 481 23.22 4.37 51.52
C LYS A 481 23.11 4.48 53.07
N PRO A 482 22.37 3.60 53.83
CA PRO A 482 21.67 2.33 53.49
C PRO A 482 20.23 2.06 54.08
N THR A 483 19.56 1.01 53.56
CA THR A 483 18.59 0.04 54.19
C THR A 483 17.43 0.41 55.15
N LYS A 484 16.22 -0.16 54.91
CA LYS A 484 15.50 -1.12 55.82
C LYS A 484 14.26 -1.80 55.17
N VAL A 485 13.74 -2.88 55.78
CA VAL A 485 12.53 -3.69 55.41
C VAL A 485 11.85 -4.23 56.69
N PRO A 486 10.50 -4.21 56.78
CA PRO A 486 9.64 -5.40 57.08
C PRO A 486 8.47 -5.51 56.06
N THR A 487 7.88 -6.67 55.66
CA THR A 487 6.97 -7.64 56.34
C THR A 487 5.69 -7.01 56.94
N THR A 488 4.46 -7.56 56.87
CA THR A 488 3.99 -8.93 56.51
C THR A 488 2.47 -8.98 56.17
N ALA A 489 2.06 -10.00 55.40
CA ALA A 489 0.83 -10.84 55.52
C ALA A 489 -0.63 -10.27 55.45
N ASP A 490 -1.52 -11.24 55.17
CA ASP A 490 -2.96 -11.41 55.48
C ASP A 490 -4.12 -10.80 54.63
N MET A 491 -4.95 -11.75 54.18
CA MET A 491 -6.36 -11.70 53.75
C MET A 491 -7.27 -12.04 54.98
N PRO A 492 -8.62 -11.85 55.03
CA PRO A 492 -9.57 -12.30 53.97
C PRO A 492 -10.98 -11.62 53.86
N THR A 493 -11.84 -12.23 53.01
CA THR A 493 -13.33 -12.26 53.00
C THR A 493 -14.19 -10.99 52.83
N GLU A 494 -14.69 -10.80 51.59
CA GLU A 494 -16.11 -10.96 51.14
C GLU A 494 -17.30 -10.13 51.75
N PRO A 495 -18.50 -10.09 51.10
CA PRO A 495 -19.28 -8.84 50.90
C PRO A 495 -20.60 -8.74 51.69
N PRO A 496 -21.49 -7.74 51.43
CA PRO A 496 -22.58 -7.95 50.45
C PRO A 496 -23.17 -6.70 49.72
N ALA A 497 -24.13 -6.98 48.81
CA ALA A 497 -25.34 -6.19 48.45
C ALA A 497 -25.32 -5.01 47.44
N GLU A 498 -25.96 -5.25 46.28
CA GLU A 498 -26.93 -4.34 45.60
C GLU A 498 -28.32 -4.49 46.30
N PRO A 499 -29.48 -3.86 45.90
CA PRO A 499 -29.83 -2.97 44.77
C PRO A 499 -30.56 -1.67 45.30
N PRO A 500 -31.48 -0.93 44.61
CA PRO A 500 -32.07 -1.06 43.27
C PRO A 500 -32.06 0.22 42.39
N ALA A 501 -32.70 0.10 41.21
CA ALA A 501 -32.83 1.14 40.20
C ALA A 501 -34.20 1.85 40.23
N GLU A 502 -34.27 3.08 39.71
CA GLU A 502 -35.52 3.75 39.37
C GLU A 502 -35.34 4.72 38.18
N SER A 503 -36.43 5.07 37.48
CA SER A 503 -36.47 5.92 36.28
C SER A 503 -37.92 6.27 35.91
N PRO A 504 -38.20 7.21 34.98
CA PRO A 504 -37.38 8.30 34.43
C PRO A 504 -38.04 9.70 34.66
N ALA A 505 -37.39 10.79 34.24
CA ALA A 505 -38.01 12.13 34.19
C ALA A 505 -37.53 12.96 32.97
N GLU A 506 -38.36 13.90 32.50
CA GLU A 506 -38.17 14.60 31.22
C GLU A 506 -37.65 16.03 31.33
N SER A 507 -36.88 16.45 30.30
CA SER A 507 -36.73 17.84 29.83
C SER A 507 -35.98 18.84 30.75
N PRO A 508 -35.69 20.09 30.31
CA PRO A 508 -35.77 20.65 28.96
C PRO A 508 -34.40 21.15 28.43
N ALA A 509 -34.40 21.70 27.21
CA ALA A 509 -33.20 22.20 26.54
C ALA A 509 -32.74 23.59 27.01
N LYS A 510 -31.45 23.92 26.79
CA LYS A 510 -30.96 25.30 26.63
C LYS A 510 -29.78 25.35 25.64
N SER A 511 -29.70 26.46 24.92
CA SER A 511 -28.73 26.71 23.86
C SER A 511 -27.50 27.49 24.35
N ASN A 512 -26.42 27.46 23.57
CA ASN A 512 -25.63 28.66 23.30
C ASN A 512 -24.83 28.53 22.00
N ASP A 513 -24.69 29.65 21.29
CA ASP A 513 -24.01 29.78 19.99
C ASP A 513 -22.90 30.84 20.08
N LYS A 514 -21.78 30.63 19.38
CA LYS A 514 -20.75 31.64 19.08
C LYS A 514 -20.11 31.40 17.71
N SER A 515 -20.89 31.71 16.69
CA SER A 515 -20.50 32.31 15.40
C SER A 515 -19.09 32.93 15.28
N LYS A 516 -18.56 32.89 14.05
CA LYS A 516 -17.62 33.91 13.53
C LYS A 516 -17.80 34.09 12.02
N GLU A 517 -17.87 35.34 11.58
CA GLU A 517 -18.19 35.75 10.21
C GLU A 517 -16.92 36.09 9.40
N ARG A 518 -17.01 36.08 8.05
CA ARG A 518 -17.15 37.35 7.30
C ARG A 518 -17.51 37.19 5.82
N LEU A 519 -18.10 38.27 5.31
CA LEU A 519 -18.51 38.58 3.92
C LEU A 519 -17.30 38.59 2.96
N SER A 520 -17.41 38.29 1.65
CA SER A 520 -18.14 38.99 0.56
C SER A 520 -17.65 40.43 0.30
N SER A 521 -17.76 41.04 -0.89
CA SER A 521 -18.35 40.65 -2.19
C SER A 521 -17.33 40.90 -3.35
N THR A 522 -17.57 41.25 -4.63
CA THR A 522 -18.76 41.65 -5.43
C THR A 522 -18.49 41.49 -6.94
N SER A 523 -19.42 40.91 -7.72
CA SER A 523 -19.80 41.38 -9.07
C SER A 523 -21.11 40.71 -9.53
N SER A 524 -21.96 41.43 -10.28
CA SER A 524 -23.31 41.01 -10.66
C SER A 524 -23.62 41.39 -12.10
N LEU A 525 -24.34 40.53 -12.83
CA LEU A 525 -25.36 40.96 -13.79
C LEU A 525 -26.25 39.79 -14.29
N ASP A 526 -27.55 40.07 -14.32
CA ASP A 526 -28.64 39.57 -15.16
C ASP A 526 -29.19 38.12 -15.14
N ASN A 527 -30.45 38.08 -14.66
CA ASN A 527 -31.64 37.37 -15.17
C ASN A 527 -31.69 35.84 -15.33
N GLY A 528 -32.45 35.24 -14.41
CA GLY A 528 -33.10 33.94 -14.53
C GLY A 528 -33.47 33.40 -13.14
N PRO A 529 -34.71 32.92 -12.88
CA PRO A 529 -35.02 32.26 -11.62
C PRO A 529 -34.29 30.91 -11.60
N VAL A 530 -33.13 30.86 -10.92
CA VAL A 530 -32.30 29.66 -10.82
C VAL A 530 -33.05 28.57 -10.04
N MET A 531 -33.77 27.73 -10.76
CA MET A 531 -34.40 26.52 -10.25
C MET A 531 -33.34 25.68 -9.52
N SER A 532 -33.49 25.56 -8.20
CA SER A 532 -32.55 24.81 -7.38
C SER A 532 -32.44 23.38 -7.89
N MET A 533 -31.23 22.94 -8.21
CA MET A 533 -30.96 21.60 -8.73
C MET A 533 -29.94 20.87 -7.85
N HIS A 534 -30.25 19.64 -7.47
CA HIS A 534 -29.31 18.77 -6.77
C HIS A 534 -28.62 17.84 -7.78
N VAL A 535 -27.28 17.77 -7.72
CA VAL A 535 -26.47 16.92 -8.62
C VAL A 535 -25.72 15.83 -7.83
N HIS A 536 -25.43 14.71 -8.49
CA HIS A 536 -24.46 13.70 -8.07
C HIS A 536 -23.69 13.16 -9.28
N ILE A 537 -22.49 12.66 -9.06
CA ILE A 537 -21.60 12.17 -10.12
C ILE A 537 -21.09 10.78 -9.72
N LEU A 538 -21.41 9.77 -10.51
CA LEU A 538 -20.83 8.44 -10.44
C LEU A 538 -19.67 8.33 -11.44
N LYS A 539 -18.65 7.55 -11.07
CA LYS A 539 -17.46 7.25 -11.88
C LYS A 539 -17.07 5.79 -11.68
N PRO A 540 -16.51 5.11 -12.69
CA PRO A 540 -16.22 3.69 -12.62
C PRO A 540 -15.18 3.37 -11.53
N THR A 541 -15.50 2.39 -10.68
CA THR A 541 -14.54 1.86 -9.71
C THR A 541 -13.70 0.74 -10.31
N ASN A 542 -12.50 0.52 -9.75
CA ASN A 542 -11.65 -0.61 -10.09
C ASN A 542 -12.31 -1.98 -9.85
N ASN A 543 -13.41 -2.08 -9.08
CA ASN A 543 -14.12 -3.34 -8.85
C ASN A 543 -15.24 -3.55 -9.88
N ASP A 544 -15.89 -2.47 -10.33
CA ASP A 544 -16.91 -2.51 -11.38
C ASP A 544 -16.28 -3.05 -12.66
N LEU A 545 -15.20 -2.39 -13.13
CA LEU A 545 -14.52 -2.72 -14.38
C LEU A 545 -13.83 -4.10 -14.33
N LYS A 546 -13.41 -4.58 -13.16
CA LYS A 546 -12.93 -5.97 -12.98
C LYS A 546 -14.06 -6.98 -13.12
N SER A 547 -15.22 -6.70 -12.52
CA SER A 547 -16.39 -7.58 -12.61
C SER A 547 -16.92 -7.63 -14.05
N LEU A 548 -16.93 -6.47 -14.72
CA LEU A 548 -17.32 -6.31 -16.10
C LEU A 548 -16.37 -7.04 -17.07
N ARG A 549 -15.04 -6.92 -16.88
CA ARG A 549 -14.06 -7.66 -17.70
C ARG A 549 -14.24 -9.18 -17.59
N ALA A 550 -14.61 -9.70 -16.42
CA ALA A 550 -14.84 -11.15 -16.26
C ALA A 550 -16.06 -11.64 -17.08
N ASP A 551 -17.08 -10.79 -17.25
CA ASP A 551 -18.27 -11.10 -18.06
C ASP A 551 -18.04 -10.88 -19.57
N LEU A 552 -17.39 -9.77 -19.95
CA LEU A 552 -17.03 -9.50 -21.34
C LEU A 552 -16.09 -10.58 -21.93
N LEU A 553 -15.20 -11.14 -21.11
CA LEU A 553 -14.32 -12.24 -21.53
C LEU A 553 -15.04 -13.59 -21.72
N SER A 554 -16.15 -13.85 -21.02
CA SER A 554 -16.84 -15.14 -21.11
C SER A 554 -17.77 -15.25 -22.32
N LYS A 555 -18.27 -14.12 -22.84
CA LYS A 555 -19.35 -14.08 -23.84
C LYS A 555 -18.92 -14.08 -25.32
N LYS A 556 -17.61 -14.09 -25.62
CA LYS A 556 -17.06 -13.96 -26.99
C LYS A 556 -17.68 -12.79 -27.81
N THR A 557 -18.11 -11.72 -27.14
CA THR A 557 -18.77 -10.59 -27.78
C THR A 557 -17.81 -9.86 -28.71
N ASN A 558 -18.20 -9.68 -29.97
CA ASN A 558 -17.45 -8.88 -30.94
C ASN A 558 -17.75 -7.39 -30.68
N THR A 559 -16.90 -6.71 -29.89
CA THR A 559 -17.20 -5.39 -29.31
C THR A 559 -16.37 -4.27 -29.92
N GLU A 560 -17.01 -3.38 -30.68
CA GLU A 560 -16.38 -2.13 -31.15
C GLU A 560 -16.25 -1.05 -30.05
N GLN A 561 -16.94 -1.24 -28.92
CA GLN A 561 -17.11 -0.29 -27.83
C GLN A 561 -16.12 -0.49 -26.66
N THR A 562 -15.88 0.58 -25.89
CA THR A 562 -14.94 0.57 -24.75
C THR A 562 -15.50 -0.14 -23.52
N ILE A 563 -14.63 -0.54 -22.57
CA ILE A 563 -15.07 -1.07 -21.27
C ILE A 563 -15.94 -0.06 -20.47
N PHE A 564 -15.81 1.24 -20.76
CA PHE A 564 -16.57 2.29 -20.09
C PHE A 564 -18.01 2.41 -20.61
N PHE A 565 -18.25 2.10 -21.89
CA PHE A 565 -19.60 2.02 -22.48
C PHE A 565 -20.48 1.01 -21.72
N TYR A 566 -19.97 -0.22 -21.57
CA TYR A 566 -20.68 -1.29 -20.86
C TYR A 566 -20.85 -1.00 -19.36
N TRP A 567 -19.92 -0.24 -18.74
CA TRP A 567 -20.08 0.23 -17.37
C TRP A 567 -21.25 1.23 -17.26
N ALA A 568 -21.35 2.18 -18.18
CA ALA A 568 -22.43 3.15 -18.23
C ALA A 568 -23.79 2.48 -18.47
N GLU A 569 -23.86 1.54 -19.41
CA GLU A 569 -25.05 0.71 -19.69
C GLU A 569 -25.55 -0.02 -18.42
N CYS A 570 -24.68 -0.79 -17.79
CA CYS A 570 -25.02 -1.55 -16.58
C CYS A 570 -25.48 -0.64 -15.42
N TYR A 571 -24.85 0.52 -15.24
CA TYR A 571 -25.26 1.47 -14.18
C TYR A 571 -26.56 2.20 -14.49
N VAL A 572 -26.84 2.54 -15.75
CA VAL A 572 -28.13 3.12 -16.16
C VAL A 572 -29.28 2.17 -15.83
N ASP A 573 -29.13 0.88 -16.16
CA ASP A 573 -30.15 -0.13 -15.84
C ASP A 573 -30.24 -0.42 -14.33
N ALA A 574 -29.12 -0.45 -13.60
CA ALA A 574 -29.15 -0.55 -12.14
C ALA A 574 -29.89 0.63 -11.50
N ILE A 575 -29.75 1.85 -12.03
CA ILE A 575 -30.50 3.03 -11.56
C ILE A 575 -32.00 2.86 -11.82
N LYS A 576 -32.41 2.40 -13.01
CA LYS A 576 -33.83 2.09 -13.31
C LYS A 576 -34.40 1.09 -12.29
N ASP A 577 -33.70 -0.04 -12.08
CA ASP A 577 -34.13 -1.09 -11.15
C ASP A 577 -34.26 -0.58 -9.71
N ILE A 578 -33.34 0.28 -9.27
CA ILE A 578 -33.39 0.88 -7.94
C ILE A 578 -34.60 1.82 -7.81
N LEU A 579 -34.81 2.72 -8.77
CA LEU A 579 -35.92 3.67 -8.75
C LEU A 579 -37.29 2.97 -8.73
N VAL A 580 -37.47 1.94 -9.57
CA VAL A 580 -38.72 1.19 -9.66
C VAL A 580 -38.89 0.24 -8.48
N ASN A 581 -37.96 -0.70 -8.26
CA ASN A 581 -38.19 -1.82 -7.33
C ASN A 581 -37.85 -1.49 -5.86
N ILE A 582 -36.89 -0.60 -5.61
CA ILE A 582 -36.48 -0.24 -4.24
C ILE A 582 -37.23 1.00 -3.75
N TYR A 583 -37.43 1.99 -4.61
CA TYR A 583 -38.12 3.23 -4.27
C TYR A 583 -39.62 3.21 -4.64
N GLY A 584 -40.10 2.32 -5.50
CA GLY A 584 -41.52 2.24 -5.85
C GLY A 584 -41.99 3.39 -6.76
N LEU A 585 -41.10 3.97 -7.55
CA LEU A 585 -41.41 5.15 -8.35
C LEU A 585 -42.05 4.78 -9.69
N THR A 586 -43.27 5.29 -9.92
CA THR A 586 -43.93 5.30 -11.23
C THR A 586 -43.22 6.29 -12.16
N LEU A 587 -42.16 5.84 -12.83
CA LEU A 587 -41.38 6.67 -13.75
C LEU A 587 -42.12 6.82 -15.09
N LYS A 588 -42.54 8.05 -15.42
CA LYS A 588 -42.92 8.39 -16.80
C LYS A 588 -41.69 8.93 -17.53
N GLN A 589 -41.20 8.20 -18.52
CA GLN A 589 -40.09 8.65 -19.36
C GLN A 589 -40.53 9.83 -20.21
N ILE A 590 -39.74 10.90 -20.21
CA ILE A 590 -39.89 12.03 -21.13
C ILE A 590 -38.77 11.87 -22.16
N GLU A 591 -39.16 11.40 -23.34
CA GLU A 591 -38.43 11.23 -24.62
C GLU A 591 -36.89 11.28 -24.60
N PRO A 592 -36.19 10.24 -25.13
CA PRO A 592 -34.93 10.52 -25.81
C PRO A 592 -35.26 11.30 -27.10
N LYS A 593 -34.40 12.23 -27.52
CA LYS A 593 -34.49 12.74 -28.90
C LYS A 593 -34.11 11.61 -29.85
N GLU A 594 -35.12 11.00 -30.48
CA GLU A 594 -34.91 10.18 -31.67
C GLU A 594 -34.64 11.11 -32.86
N GLU A 595 -33.36 11.33 -33.15
CA GLU A 595 -32.98 11.59 -34.54
C GLU A 595 -33.24 10.30 -35.34
N THR A 596 -33.76 10.45 -36.56
CA THR A 596 -34.48 9.38 -37.27
C THR A 596 -33.64 8.11 -37.49
N PRO A 597 -34.27 6.91 -37.50
CA PRO A 597 -33.57 5.64 -37.62
C PRO A 597 -32.98 5.43 -39.01
N SER A 598 -31.81 6.02 -39.24
CA SER A 598 -30.96 5.72 -40.38
C SER A 598 -30.45 4.28 -40.27
N MET A 599 -30.72 3.46 -41.29
CA MET A 599 -30.18 2.10 -41.36
C MET A 599 -28.65 2.16 -41.43
N ALA A 600 -27.97 1.32 -40.63
CA ALA A 600 -26.51 1.20 -40.49
C ALA A 600 -25.77 2.32 -39.71
N ALA A 601 -26.19 2.57 -38.46
CA ALA A 601 -25.35 3.20 -37.43
C ALA A 601 -25.10 2.25 -36.24
N PRO A 602 -23.93 2.29 -35.56
CA PRO A 602 -23.67 1.43 -34.40
C PRO A 602 -24.59 1.72 -33.20
N GLN A 603 -24.78 0.73 -32.33
CA GLN A 603 -25.55 0.87 -31.09
C GLN A 603 -24.88 1.89 -30.15
N THR A 604 -25.43 3.11 -30.09
CA THR A 604 -25.03 4.18 -29.17
C THR A 604 -26.03 4.29 -28.01
N LEU A 605 -25.53 4.54 -26.80
CA LEU A 605 -26.43 4.85 -25.68
C LEU A 605 -26.92 6.31 -25.78
N PRO A 606 -28.22 6.58 -25.57
CA PRO A 606 -28.72 7.92 -25.33
C PRO A 606 -27.90 8.66 -24.27
N GLN A 607 -27.37 9.84 -24.62
CA GLN A 607 -26.53 10.64 -23.71
C GLN A 607 -27.31 11.21 -22.52
N GLN A 608 -28.64 11.21 -22.57
CA GLN A 608 -29.50 11.61 -21.45
C GLN A 608 -30.75 10.74 -21.38
N TYR A 609 -31.06 10.27 -20.17
CA TYR A 609 -32.37 9.73 -19.80
C TYR A 609 -33.06 10.73 -18.86
N THR A 610 -34.36 10.95 -19.05
CA THR A 610 -35.18 11.81 -18.17
C THR A 610 -36.45 11.06 -17.78
N TRP A 611 -36.78 11.10 -16.48
CA TRP A 611 -38.05 10.63 -15.96
C TRP A 611 -38.74 11.70 -15.12
N LEU A 612 -40.06 11.79 -15.25
CA LEU A 612 -40.92 12.51 -14.33
C LEU A 612 -41.23 11.59 -13.14
N ILE A 613 -40.93 12.09 -11.94
CA ILE A 613 -41.38 11.52 -10.67
C ILE A 613 -42.63 12.30 -10.26
N ASN A 614 -43.79 11.65 -10.35
CA ASN A 614 -45.05 12.14 -9.80
C ASN A 614 -45.77 10.98 -9.13
N THR A 615 -45.57 10.82 -7.81
CA THR A 615 -46.12 9.70 -7.03
C THR A 615 -46.21 10.02 -5.54
N SER A 616 -47.04 9.26 -4.81
CA SER A 616 -47.10 9.25 -3.35
C SER A 616 -46.52 7.95 -2.84
N VAL A 617 -45.50 8.03 -1.97
CA VAL A 617 -44.68 6.88 -1.56
C VAL A 617 -44.25 6.99 -0.09
N ASP A 618 -43.84 5.88 0.50
CA ASP A 618 -43.15 5.90 1.80
C ASP A 618 -41.87 6.75 1.72
N THR A 619 -41.57 7.51 2.77
CA THR A 619 -40.34 8.32 2.91
C THR A 619 -39.03 7.52 2.81
N TRP A 620 -39.11 6.19 2.86
CA TRP A 620 -38.04 5.22 3.05
C TRP A 620 -37.14 5.56 4.25
N SER A 621 -37.72 6.25 5.23
CA SER A 621 -37.05 6.63 6.47
C SER A 621 -36.80 5.39 7.34
N ALA A 622 -35.72 5.46 8.12
CA ALA A 622 -35.13 4.33 8.85
C ALA A 622 -34.68 3.11 8.00
N ARG A 623 -34.62 3.22 6.67
CA ARG A 623 -33.97 2.21 5.80
C ARG A 623 -32.52 1.96 6.23
N ASN A 624 -32.16 0.71 6.49
CA ASN A 624 -30.82 0.30 6.90
C ASN A 624 -29.95 -0.02 5.67
N PHE A 625 -28.82 0.69 5.55
CA PHE A 625 -27.83 0.54 4.48
C PHE A 625 -26.61 -0.33 4.89
N GLN A 626 -26.61 -0.92 6.09
CA GLN A 626 -25.60 -1.92 6.48
C GLN A 626 -25.67 -3.15 5.60
N ARG A 627 -24.52 -3.65 5.14
CA ARG A 627 -24.43 -4.83 4.25
C ARG A 627 -24.41 -6.11 5.06
N SER A 628 -25.19 -7.11 4.64
CA SER A 628 -25.18 -8.47 5.19
C SER A 628 -24.20 -9.38 4.45
N THR A 629 -23.78 -10.47 5.10
CA THR A 629 -23.09 -11.61 4.46
C THR A 629 -24.06 -12.71 3.99
N LYS A 630 -25.35 -12.64 4.36
CA LYS A 630 -26.35 -13.69 4.11
C LYS A 630 -27.08 -13.57 2.77
N GLN A 631 -27.19 -12.36 2.22
CA GLN A 631 -27.90 -12.08 0.96
C GLN A 631 -27.31 -10.84 0.26
N SER A 632 -27.64 -10.65 -1.02
CA SER A 632 -27.16 -9.51 -1.81
C SER A 632 -27.67 -8.17 -1.26
N PHE A 633 -26.94 -7.08 -1.52
CA PHE A 633 -27.35 -5.78 -1.01
C PHE A 633 -28.66 -5.33 -1.63
N PHE A 634 -28.87 -5.57 -2.93
CA PHE A 634 -30.14 -5.27 -3.59
C PHE A 634 -31.31 -6.06 -2.99
N ALA A 635 -31.16 -7.37 -2.74
CA ALA A 635 -32.21 -8.19 -2.13
C ALA A 635 -32.56 -7.71 -0.71
N GLN A 636 -31.56 -7.34 0.09
CA GLN A 636 -31.77 -6.77 1.43
C GLN A 636 -32.51 -5.42 1.39
N GLN A 637 -32.34 -4.62 0.34
CA GLN A 637 -33.11 -3.38 0.17
C GLN A 637 -34.53 -3.64 -0.35
N LEU A 638 -34.71 -4.62 -1.22
CA LEU A 638 -36.02 -5.03 -1.75
C LEU A 638 -36.90 -5.62 -0.64
N GLN A 639 -36.33 -6.48 0.22
CA GLN A 639 -37.00 -7.00 1.40
C GLN A 639 -37.52 -5.86 2.31
N GLN A 640 -36.68 -4.87 2.62
CA GLN A 640 -37.09 -3.70 3.41
C GLN A 640 -38.21 -2.90 2.72
N THR A 641 -38.21 -2.80 1.38
CA THR A 641 -39.31 -2.17 0.64
C THR A 641 -40.62 -2.93 0.83
N VAL A 642 -40.59 -4.27 0.72
CA VAL A 642 -41.77 -5.13 0.95
C VAL A 642 -42.25 -5.04 2.41
N GLU A 643 -41.34 -4.99 3.38
CA GLU A 643 -41.68 -4.84 4.80
C GLU A 643 -42.31 -3.46 5.09
N PHE A 644 -41.79 -2.37 4.50
CA PHE A 644 -42.39 -1.04 4.65
C PHE A 644 -43.78 -0.97 4.00
N ILE A 645 -43.95 -1.51 2.80
CA ILE A 645 -45.26 -1.58 2.10
C ILE A 645 -46.29 -2.39 2.92
N LYS A 646 -45.86 -3.43 3.64
CA LYS A 646 -46.74 -4.22 4.52
C LYS A 646 -47.09 -3.52 5.84
N THR A 647 -46.14 -2.78 6.44
CA THR A 647 -46.26 -2.29 7.84
C THR A 647 -46.66 -0.83 7.97
N ARG A 648 -46.51 -0.01 6.91
CA ARG A 648 -46.76 1.44 6.94
C ARG A 648 -47.94 1.97 6.10
N PRO A 649 -48.78 1.19 5.37
CA PRO A 649 -49.68 1.74 4.34
C PRO A 649 -50.85 2.60 4.88
N ALA A 650 -51.01 2.71 6.20
CA ALA A 650 -52.02 3.56 6.85
C ALA A 650 -51.40 4.67 7.75
N ASN A 651 -50.07 4.85 7.77
CA ASN A 651 -49.42 5.77 8.70
C ASN A 651 -48.99 7.09 8.02
N ALA A 652 -49.78 8.15 8.23
CA ALA A 652 -49.59 9.47 7.62
C ALA A 652 -48.22 10.11 7.89
N ASN A 653 -47.49 9.71 8.95
CA ASN A 653 -46.16 10.22 9.25
C ASN A 653 -45.09 9.78 8.24
N PHE A 654 -45.37 8.74 7.45
CA PHE A 654 -44.41 8.13 6.53
C PHE A 654 -44.73 8.34 5.05
N VAL A 655 -45.94 8.79 4.69
CA VAL A 655 -46.33 9.05 3.29
C VAL A 655 -45.84 10.43 2.84
N VAL A 656 -45.18 10.50 1.67
CA VAL A 656 -44.79 11.75 1.03
C VAL A 656 -45.08 11.75 -0.46
N ASN A 657 -45.54 12.90 -0.95
CA ASN A 657 -45.67 13.17 -2.38
C ASN A 657 -44.31 13.63 -2.93
N LEU A 658 -43.93 13.12 -4.10
CA LEU A 658 -42.73 13.49 -4.84
C LEU A 658 -43.13 13.96 -6.24
N ASN A 659 -42.75 15.20 -6.55
CA ASN A 659 -43.13 15.89 -7.79
C ASN A 659 -41.89 16.61 -8.37
N GLY A 660 -41.13 15.90 -9.20
CA GLY A 660 -39.81 16.35 -9.67
C GLY A 660 -39.35 15.67 -10.96
N ARG A 661 -38.35 16.26 -11.62
CA ARG A 661 -37.68 15.73 -12.81
C ARG A 661 -36.33 15.14 -12.41
N PHE A 662 -36.13 13.85 -12.68
CA PHE A 662 -34.85 13.16 -12.46
C PHE A 662 -34.20 12.82 -13.79
N SER A 663 -32.92 13.17 -13.94
CA SER A 663 -32.14 12.95 -15.16
C SER A 663 -30.87 12.15 -14.87
N VAL A 664 -30.47 11.30 -15.83
CA VAL A 664 -29.15 10.66 -15.87
C VAL A 664 -28.49 11.06 -17.18
N ILE A 665 -27.40 11.82 -17.09
CA ILE A 665 -26.61 12.29 -18.22
C ILE A 665 -25.30 11.49 -18.27
N ILE A 666 -24.95 10.97 -19.45
CA ILE A 666 -23.73 10.19 -19.69
C ILE A 666 -22.65 11.11 -20.25
N GLY A 667 -21.45 11.09 -19.67
CA GLY A 667 -20.29 11.79 -20.23
C GLY A 667 -19.86 11.16 -21.57
N ALA A 668 -19.44 11.97 -22.54
CA ALA A 668 -19.11 11.52 -23.90
C ALA A 668 -17.98 10.47 -24.00
N ASP A 669 -17.18 10.29 -22.96
CA ASP A 669 -16.14 9.25 -22.87
C ASP A 669 -16.57 8.01 -22.06
N TYR A 670 -17.84 7.97 -21.65
CA TYR A 670 -18.50 6.99 -20.78
C TYR A 670 -17.89 6.84 -19.36
N LYS A 671 -16.98 7.73 -18.92
CA LYS A 671 -16.32 7.65 -17.59
C LYS A 671 -17.02 8.47 -16.50
N GLU A 672 -18.23 8.94 -16.77
CA GLU A 672 -19.05 9.71 -15.85
C GLU A 672 -20.55 9.49 -16.10
N LEU A 673 -21.31 9.31 -15.02
CA LEU A 673 -22.77 9.43 -15.03
C LEU A 673 -23.16 10.55 -14.05
N ARG A 674 -23.79 11.60 -14.57
CA ARG A 674 -24.26 12.77 -13.82
C ARG A 674 -25.76 12.61 -13.56
N LEU A 675 -26.11 12.42 -12.29
CA LEU A 675 -27.48 12.32 -11.81
C LEU A 675 -27.96 13.72 -11.41
N GLU A 676 -29.12 14.14 -11.88
CA GLU A 676 -29.72 15.44 -11.56
C GLU A 676 -31.14 15.28 -11.04
N LEU A 677 -31.50 16.07 -10.04
CA LEU A 677 -32.88 16.19 -9.55
C LEU A 677 -33.28 17.66 -9.49
N GLN A 678 -34.39 17.98 -10.15
CA GLN A 678 -35.05 19.28 -10.19
C GLN A 678 -36.47 19.15 -9.63
N PRO A 679 -37.01 20.13 -8.88
CA PRO A 679 -38.41 20.15 -8.50
C PRO A 679 -39.29 20.56 -9.67
N MET A 680 -40.56 20.15 -9.68
CA MET A 680 -41.55 20.74 -10.58
C MET A 680 -42.05 22.08 -10.02
N SER A 681 -42.58 22.96 -10.87
CA SER A 681 -43.16 24.25 -10.45
C SER A 681 -44.37 24.14 -9.50
N SER A 682 -44.94 22.94 -9.36
CA SER A 682 -46.01 22.59 -8.43
C SER A 682 -45.54 21.86 -7.16
N ASP A 683 -44.22 21.77 -6.88
CA ASP A 683 -43.70 21.36 -5.56
C ASP A 683 -43.40 22.59 -4.68
N ALA A 684 -44.28 22.84 -3.70
CA ALA A 684 -44.17 23.96 -2.78
C ALA A 684 -42.95 23.90 -1.82
N LEU A 685 -42.28 22.74 -1.67
CA LEU A 685 -41.11 22.58 -0.80
C LEU A 685 -39.77 22.55 -1.57
N GLY A 686 -39.82 22.32 -2.88
CA GLY A 686 -38.66 22.28 -3.78
C GLY A 686 -37.50 21.43 -3.24
N LEU A 687 -36.28 21.96 -3.32
CA LEU A 687 -35.07 21.31 -2.82
C LEU A 687 -34.58 21.85 -1.46
N GLN A 688 -35.50 22.30 -0.59
CA GLN A 688 -35.16 22.66 0.79
C GLN A 688 -34.53 21.47 1.56
N ARG A 689 -33.74 21.77 2.60
CA ARG A 689 -32.93 20.80 3.37
C ARG A 689 -33.72 19.58 3.89
N HIS A 690 -35.02 19.74 4.15
CA HIS A 690 -35.90 18.71 4.70
C HIS A 690 -37.04 18.30 3.74
N SER A 691 -37.04 18.77 2.49
CA SER A 691 -38.09 18.42 1.53
C SER A 691 -38.07 16.93 1.16
N PRO A 692 -39.20 16.35 0.72
CA PRO A 692 -39.28 14.98 0.24
C PRO A 692 -38.26 14.67 -0.88
N LEU A 693 -38.10 15.56 -1.88
CA LEU A 693 -37.13 15.40 -2.96
C LEU A 693 -35.67 15.39 -2.47
N THR A 694 -35.31 16.26 -1.52
CA THR A 694 -33.95 16.28 -0.93
C THR A 694 -33.67 15.02 -0.11
N LYS A 695 -34.66 14.54 0.66
CA LYS A 695 -34.58 13.27 1.40
C LYS A 695 -34.43 12.08 0.46
N PHE A 696 -35.24 12.01 -0.59
CA PHE A 696 -35.15 11.01 -1.66
C PHE A 696 -33.74 10.97 -2.27
N PHE A 697 -33.24 12.11 -2.77
CA PHE A 697 -31.95 12.14 -3.46
C PHE A 697 -30.78 11.77 -2.53
N LYS A 698 -30.84 12.15 -1.25
CA LYS A 698 -29.86 11.71 -0.25
C LYS A 698 -29.92 10.20 0.01
N SER A 699 -31.13 9.62 0.05
CA SER A 699 -31.34 8.17 0.15
C SER A 699 -30.77 7.44 -1.07
N LEU A 700 -31.09 7.91 -2.28
CA LEU A 700 -30.62 7.34 -3.55
C LEU A 700 -29.08 7.35 -3.64
N LYS A 701 -28.42 8.43 -3.25
CA LYS A 701 -26.94 8.48 -3.15
C LYS A 701 -26.39 7.44 -2.17
N ASN A 702 -27.01 7.29 -0.99
CA ASN A 702 -26.60 6.28 -0.01
C ASN A 702 -26.80 4.84 -0.52
N MET A 703 -27.83 4.61 -1.34
CA MET A 703 -28.05 3.33 -2.02
C MET A 703 -26.95 3.08 -3.05
N LEU A 704 -26.74 4.00 -4.00
CA LEU A 704 -25.76 3.85 -5.08
C LEU A 704 -24.31 3.73 -4.59
N CYS A 705 -23.95 4.42 -3.49
CA CYS A 705 -22.66 4.25 -2.81
C CYS A 705 -22.49 2.88 -2.12
N ASN A 706 -23.59 2.17 -1.84
CA ASN A 706 -23.55 0.82 -1.27
C ASN A 706 -23.87 -0.31 -2.25
N TYR A 707 -24.41 0.03 -3.42
CA TYR A 707 -24.70 -0.90 -4.49
C TYR A 707 -23.43 -1.64 -4.92
N ASN A 708 -23.58 -2.94 -5.13
CA ASN A 708 -22.50 -3.82 -5.55
C ASN A 708 -22.70 -4.13 -7.03
N PHE A 709 -21.96 -3.44 -7.90
CA PHE A 709 -22.09 -3.55 -9.36
C PHE A 709 -22.09 -5.00 -9.89
N LYS A 710 -21.36 -5.91 -9.22
CA LYS A 710 -21.33 -7.34 -9.57
C LYS A 710 -22.71 -8.01 -9.49
N GLU A 711 -23.64 -7.51 -8.66
CA GLU A 711 -25.01 -7.99 -8.58
C GLU A 711 -25.79 -7.74 -9.88
N LYS A 712 -25.65 -6.56 -10.51
CA LYS A 712 -26.28 -6.25 -11.82
C LYS A 712 -25.63 -7.02 -12.97
N VAL A 713 -24.30 -7.12 -12.99
CA VAL A 713 -23.59 -7.87 -14.03
C VAL A 713 -24.07 -9.33 -14.07
N ILE A 714 -24.25 -9.95 -12.91
CA ILE A 714 -24.80 -11.32 -12.81
C ILE A 714 -26.27 -11.37 -13.25
N SER A 715 -27.14 -10.43 -12.85
CA SER A 715 -28.55 -10.49 -13.30
C SER A 715 -28.69 -10.29 -14.81
N MET A 716 -27.83 -9.49 -15.44
CA MET A 716 -27.76 -9.32 -16.90
C MET A 716 -27.22 -10.56 -17.65
N GLN A 717 -26.72 -11.59 -16.96
CA GLN A 717 -26.40 -12.90 -17.56
C GLN A 717 -27.65 -13.77 -17.79
N TYR A 718 -28.81 -13.40 -17.23
CA TYR A 718 -30.06 -14.16 -17.30
C TYR A 718 -31.19 -13.41 -18.07
N GLN A 719 -30.88 -12.28 -18.71
CA GLN A 719 -31.85 -11.41 -19.39
C GLN A 719 -31.45 -11.03 -20.84
N ARG A 720 -30.38 -11.62 -21.38
CA ARG A 720 -29.91 -11.49 -22.76
C ARG A 720 -29.38 -12.83 -23.25
#